data_AF-A0A2C8FC24-F1
#
_entry.id   AF-A0A2C8FC24-F1
#
_cell.length_a   1.000
_cell.length_b   1.000
_cell.length_c   1.000
_cell.angle_alpha   90.00
_cell.angle_beta   90.00
_cell.angle_gamma   90.00
#
_symmetry.space_group_name_H-M   'P 1'
#
loop_
_entity.id
_entity.type
_entity.pdbx_description
1 polymer ?
#
loop_
_entity_poly.entity_id
_entity_poly.type
_entity_poly.pdbx_seq_one_letter_code
_entity_poly.pdbx_strand_id
1 'polypeptide(L)'
;MSSGLQLSAPNSLYSLISFLIILQLAFIVTPGKALASSLSIEEIRDFSITGISQNGNIVVGSKNIDGKYRAAQWSNGKVTILTSEPNSVAAGVSANGAVAIGVIDYNTTYSRAVRWVNGKMSYLEGPEGFTMSSANSVSSNGSVVVGTYRNQAGFTQAFRWTQSQGMVGLGALDSSYPLSRGVAVSADGSTVVGGGNSNNGLQAFRWKNDTMIGLGFLHQDLTGKGESFAKDVSANGSVVIGFSKNERGQSEAFRWVNGTMSPLGFLEDGIKSTAQGVSDDGGLVVGYSSDSNHNSKAFRWTESQGMVSIEQLLKDGGVDLTGINIRYALGTNADGSIIHCSQGTGDGLLINIPYAGIITPEALYQSLDVMGQVSPMVSNMGQLSMNRLANAASGHASRSRVNPLAENSRGMSSGDTMPGRLDLWMVGSFGTNIELDSDDINLHGGLGLSWETDNWRFGGGLFADSRDLETGYNGSQDISALGPGAFVTYSPEGTRFEFRVSSLWQSVDLDLTRGYMNGAGYATSSGSTEAEVFSLSGQVQWTGNISETLSLTPFIEYTWQTTRVDAYTESGGPFPAKFDSREEYSNLIRTGLRADVALIDKLDTWVWGAWNHRLEDSSTGMSGSATGIGAFAYPGAPIDQDWADVGVGAAWSITDRLSASTSLGFAVGCDDNSVSDTTLSAGLSYQLW
;
A
#
# COMPACT_ATOMS: atom_id res chain seq x y z
N MET A 1 62.95 6.01 -13.92
CA MET A 1 63.15 7.35 -13.33
C MET A 1 62.02 8.23 -13.82
N SER A 2 61.29 8.80 -12.88
CA SER A 2 60.09 9.60 -13.03
C SER A 2 60.36 10.92 -13.76
N SER A 3 59.61 11.21 -14.81
CA SER A 3 59.36 12.57 -15.29
C SER A 3 57.88 12.85 -15.10
N GLY A 4 57.56 13.53 -13.99
CA GLY A 4 56.20 13.91 -13.65
C GLY A 4 55.65 14.96 -14.61
N LEU A 5 54.46 14.70 -15.14
CA LEU A 5 53.58 15.73 -15.65
C LEU A 5 53.02 16.51 -14.45
N GLN A 6 53.59 17.68 -14.16
CA GLN A 6 52.91 18.70 -13.37
C GLN A 6 51.91 19.42 -14.28
N LEU A 7 50.63 19.02 -14.20
CA LEU A 7 49.52 19.82 -14.66
C LEU A 7 49.24 20.90 -13.60
N SER A 8 49.79 22.10 -13.77
CA SER A 8 49.37 23.26 -12.99
C SER A 8 48.00 23.70 -13.51
N ALA A 9 46.93 23.36 -12.79
CA ALA A 9 45.61 23.92 -13.06
C ALA A 9 45.61 25.44 -12.81
N PRO A 10 45.06 26.27 -13.72
CA PRO A 10 44.97 27.71 -13.49
C PRO A 10 44.06 28.02 -12.29
N ASN A 11 44.37 29.09 -11.54
CA ASN A 11 43.62 29.58 -10.37
C ASN A 11 42.11 29.79 -10.62
N SER A 12 41.66 29.83 -11.88
CA SER A 12 40.24 29.87 -12.24
C SER A 12 39.49 28.58 -11.92
N LEU A 13 40.14 27.41 -11.93
CA LEU A 13 39.50 26.12 -11.63
C LEU A 13 39.17 26.00 -10.13
N TYR A 14 40.09 26.44 -9.26
CA TYR A 14 39.86 26.49 -7.81
C TYR A 14 38.78 27.50 -7.43
N SER A 15 38.73 28.65 -8.12
CA SER A 15 37.64 29.63 -7.91
C SER A 15 36.29 29.14 -8.42
N LEU A 16 36.24 28.40 -9.53
CA LEU A 16 35.00 27.79 -10.04
C LEU A 16 34.51 26.66 -9.13
N ILE A 17 35.40 25.79 -8.65
CA ILE A 17 35.09 24.74 -7.67
C ILE A 17 34.62 25.38 -6.36
N SER A 18 35.27 26.45 -5.90
CA SER A 18 34.85 27.17 -4.69
C SER A 18 33.50 27.87 -4.87
N PHE A 19 33.21 28.43 -6.06
CA PHE A 19 31.92 29.03 -6.39
C PHE A 19 30.79 28.00 -6.47
N LEU A 20 31.06 26.81 -7.03
CA LEU A 20 30.13 25.67 -7.08
C LEU A 20 29.83 25.12 -5.67
N ILE A 21 30.85 25.03 -4.80
CA ILE A 21 30.69 24.64 -3.38
C ILE A 21 29.90 25.71 -2.59
N ILE A 22 30.06 27.00 -2.90
CA ILE A 22 29.30 28.08 -2.27
C ILE A 22 27.84 28.08 -2.74
N LEU A 23 27.55 27.71 -4.00
CA LEU A 23 26.17 27.52 -4.48
C LEU A 23 25.48 26.33 -3.78
N GLN A 24 26.22 25.25 -3.50
CA GLN A 24 25.76 24.09 -2.73
C GLN A 24 25.31 24.43 -1.30
N LEU A 25 25.90 25.47 -0.68
CA LEU A 25 25.57 25.88 0.69
C LEU A 25 24.45 26.93 0.77
N ALA A 26 24.01 27.50 -0.35
CA ALA A 26 23.02 28.58 -0.40
C ALA A 26 21.56 28.10 -0.54
N PHE A 27 21.33 26.82 -0.84
CA PHE A 27 20.01 26.19 -0.86
C PHE A 27 19.87 25.21 0.32
N ILE A 28 19.63 25.76 1.51
CA ILE A 28 19.05 24.98 2.61
C ILE A 28 17.54 24.97 2.34
N VAL A 29 17.09 23.96 1.60
CA VAL A 29 15.65 23.64 1.48
C VAL A 29 15.25 23.01 2.81
N THR A 30 14.25 23.60 3.46
CA THR A 30 13.61 23.01 4.64
C THR A 30 12.95 21.69 4.24
N PRO A 31 13.14 20.58 4.98
CA PRO A 31 12.50 19.31 4.67
C PRO A 31 10.98 19.47 4.64
N GLY A 32 10.40 19.24 3.45
CA GLY A 32 8.97 19.22 3.17
C GLY A 32 8.39 17.82 3.38
N LYS A 33 7.08 17.76 3.61
CA LYS A 33 6.32 16.62 4.12
C LYS A 33 6.45 15.33 3.31
N ALA A 34 6.40 14.21 4.03
CA ALA A 34 6.12 12.88 3.50
C ALA A 34 4.93 12.85 2.52
N LEU A 35 5.12 12.04 1.48
CA LEU A 35 4.22 11.68 0.38
C LEU A 35 2.72 11.84 0.68
N ALA A 36 2.01 12.54 -0.20
CA ALA A 36 0.56 12.50 -0.23
C ALA A 36 0.09 11.14 -0.75
N SER A 37 -0.27 10.25 0.16
CA SER A 37 -0.91 8.97 -0.15
C SER A 37 -2.22 9.17 -0.93
N SER A 38 -2.60 8.19 -1.76
CA SER A 38 -3.84 8.22 -2.54
C SER A 38 -5.12 8.23 -1.68
N LEU A 39 -4.99 7.83 -0.41
CA LEU A 39 -5.97 7.95 0.66
C LEU A 39 -5.30 8.54 1.89
N SER A 40 -5.93 9.49 2.60
CA SER A 40 -5.30 10.05 3.81
C SER A 40 -5.33 9.02 4.95
N ILE A 41 -4.29 8.99 5.78
CA ILE A 41 -4.27 8.15 7.01
C ILE A 41 -5.53 8.35 7.87
N GLU A 42 -6.07 9.58 7.88
CA GLU A 42 -7.32 9.94 8.56
C GLU A 42 -8.55 9.20 8.00
N GLU A 43 -8.52 8.75 6.74
CA GLU A 43 -9.57 7.94 6.14
C GLU A 43 -9.65 6.52 6.74
N ILE A 44 -8.61 6.04 7.42
CA ILE A 44 -8.54 4.65 7.91
C ILE A 44 -8.49 4.57 9.46
N ARG A 45 -8.08 5.66 10.13
CA ARG A 45 -8.05 5.76 11.60
C ARG A 45 -9.43 5.61 12.26
N ASP A 46 -9.41 5.24 13.54
CA ASP A 46 -10.58 5.10 14.42
C ASP A 46 -11.64 4.09 13.92
N PHE A 47 -11.19 3.02 13.27
CA PHE A 47 -12.04 1.92 12.83
C PHE A 47 -12.09 0.80 13.88
N SER A 48 -13.25 0.63 14.50
CA SER A 48 -13.53 -0.49 15.42
C SER A 48 -14.12 -1.67 14.67
N ILE A 49 -13.52 -2.85 14.83
CA ILE A 49 -13.92 -4.10 14.16
C ILE A 49 -15.00 -4.83 14.97
N THR A 50 -16.02 -5.34 14.29
CA THR A 50 -17.09 -6.17 14.87
C THR A 50 -17.29 -7.51 14.15
N GLY A 51 -16.80 -7.64 12.92
CA GLY A 51 -16.96 -8.87 12.13
C GLY A 51 -15.99 -8.97 10.97
N ILE A 52 -15.73 -10.20 10.53
CA ILE A 52 -14.87 -10.53 9.39
C ILE A 52 -15.63 -11.55 8.51
N SER A 53 -15.50 -11.45 7.18
CA SER A 53 -15.99 -12.45 6.25
C SER A 53 -15.23 -13.78 6.38
N GLN A 54 -15.84 -14.88 5.91
CA GLN A 54 -15.26 -16.23 6.04
C GLN A 54 -13.84 -16.36 5.46
N ASN A 55 -13.59 -15.70 4.34
CA ASN A 55 -12.28 -15.68 3.68
C ASN A 55 -11.27 -14.69 4.32
N GLY A 56 -11.67 -13.91 5.31
CA GLY A 56 -10.82 -12.86 5.91
C GLY A 56 -10.82 -11.54 5.15
N ASN A 57 -11.45 -11.48 3.96
CA ASN A 57 -11.23 -10.39 3.00
C ASN A 57 -11.94 -9.08 3.32
N ILE A 58 -13.01 -9.15 4.10
CA ILE A 58 -13.89 -8.02 4.38
C ILE A 58 -14.05 -7.94 5.88
N VAL A 59 -13.74 -6.78 6.42
CA VAL A 59 -13.91 -6.48 7.84
C VAL A 59 -14.99 -5.42 7.96
N VAL A 60 -15.91 -5.58 8.90
CA VAL A 60 -16.98 -4.61 9.15
C VAL A 60 -16.94 -4.11 10.57
N GLY A 61 -17.55 -2.95 10.78
CA GLY A 61 -17.59 -2.34 12.09
C GLY A 61 -18.12 -0.92 12.06
N SER A 62 -17.48 -0.04 12.82
CA SER A 62 -17.83 1.37 12.88
C SER A 62 -16.59 2.25 12.88
N LYS A 63 -16.62 3.33 12.10
CA LYS A 63 -15.60 4.38 12.10
C LYS A 63 -16.08 5.57 12.91
N ASN A 64 -15.24 6.11 13.80
CA ASN A 64 -15.52 7.40 14.43
C ASN A 64 -15.18 8.54 13.47
N ILE A 65 -16.14 9.41 13.19
CA ILE A 65 -15.92 10.63 12.39
C ILE A 65 -16.57 11.79 13.15
N ASP A 66 -15.73 12.72 13.63
CA ASP A 66 -16.12 13.88 14.44
C ASP A 66 -16.92 13.52 15.70
N GLY A 67 -16.50 12.46 16.41
CA GLY A 67 -17.16 11.98 17.62
C GLY A 67 -18.45 11.18 17.36
N LYS A 68 -18.78 10.87 16.10
CA LYS A 68 -19.97 10.11 15.71
C LYS A 68 -19.56 8.82 14.99
N TYR A 69 -19.96 7.69 15.56
CA TYR A 69 -19.74 6.37 14.96
C TYR A 69 -20.64 6.16 13.75
N ARG A 70 -20.06 5.69 12.65
CA ARG A 70 -20.78 5.32 11.43
C ARG A 70 -20.42 3.92 10.99
N ALA A 71 -21.41 3.15 10.56
CA ALA A 71 -21.20 1.81 10.04
C ALA A 71 -20.23 1.88 8.86
N ALA A 72 -19.20 1.06 8.91
CA ALA A 72 -18.12 1.08 7.95
C ALA A 72 -17.67 -0.34 7.61
N GLN A 73 -17.09 -0.47 6.43
CA GLN A 73 -16.51 -1.70 5.93
C GLN A 73 -15.09 -1.39 5.51
N TRP A 74 -14.14 -2.19 5.97
CA TRP A 74 -12.80 -2.23 5.43
C TRP A 74 -12.69 -3.38 4.45
N SER A 75 -12.34 -3.04 3.22
CA SER A 75 -12.17 -3.97 2.12
C SER A 75 -11.26 -3.34 1.10
N ASN A 76 -10.49 -4.16 0.43
CA ASN A 76 -9.55 -3.68 -0.56
C ASN A 76 -8.52 -2.67 0.00
N GLY A 77 -8.17 -2.82 1.28
CA GLY A 77 -7.31 -1.90 2.02
C GLY A 77 -7.91 -0.53 2.34
N LYS A 78 -9.16 -0.27 1.95
CA LYS A 78 -9.86 0.99 2.17
C LYS A 78 -11.02 0.84 3.15
N VAL A 79 -11.17 1.81 4.06
CA VAL A 79 -12.40 1.95 4.86
C VAL A 79 -13.44 2.72 4.06
N THR A 80 -14.59 2.09 3.81
CA THR A 80 -15.76 2.67 3.15
C THR A 80 -16.87 2.88 4.18
N ILE A 81 -17.42 4.09 4.23
CA ILE A 81 -18.56 4.40 5.10
C ILE A 81 -19.83 3.88 4.43
N LEU A 82 -20.55 2.99 5.12
CA LEU A 82 -21.74 2.33 4.60
C LEU A 82 -23.01 3.20 4.71
N THR A 83 -22.99 4.21 5.57
CA THR A 83 -24.10 5.16 5.73
C THR A 83 -23.64 6.48 6.32
N SER A 84 -24.26 7.59 5.90
CA SER A 84 -24.05 8.90 6.51
C SER A 84 -24.71 9.03 7.89
N GLU A 85 -25.66 8.14 8.21
CA GLU A 85 -26.41 8.15 9.47
C GLU A 85 -25.49 7.97 10.67
N PRO A 86 -25.46 8.93 11.62
CA PRO A 86 -24.65 8.81 12.83
C PRO A 86 -25.21 7.74 13.77
N ASN A 87 -24.39 7.26 14.70
CA ASN A 87 -24.72 6.18 15.63
C ASN A 87 -25.12 4.89 14.88
N SER A 88 -24.33 4.52 13.88
CA SER A 88 -24.54 3.29 13.14
C SER A 88 -23.34 2.35 13.28
N VAL A 89 -23.63 1.05 13.29
CA VAL A 89 -22.63 -0.02 13.44
C VAL A 89 -22.99 -1.13 12.47
N ALA A 90 -22.03 -1.56 11.65
CA ALA A 90 -22.12 -2.85 10.98
C ALA A 90 -21.72 -3.92 12.00
N ALA A 91 -22.57 -4.92 12.22
CA ALA A 91 -22.40 -5.93 13.26
C ALA A 91 -22.00 -7.31 12.70
N GLY A 92 -22.12 -7.51 11.40
CA GLY A 92 -21.78 -8.77 10.74
C GLY A 92 -21.79 -8.65 9.23
N VAL A 93 -21.15 -9.60 8.56
CA VAL A 93 -20.95 -9.62 7.11
C VAL A 93 -21.08 -11.04 6.57
N SER A 94 -21.65 -11.19 5.36
CA SER A 94 -21.77 -12.47 4.67
C SER A 94 -20.39 -13.01 4.25
N ALA A 95 -20.32 -14.31 3.96
CA ALA A 95 -19.07 -15.01 3.66
C ALA A 95 -18.28 -14.40 2.49
N ASN A 96 -18.98 -13.91 1.47
CA ASN A 96 -18.41 -13.26 0.31
C ASN A 96 -18.29 -11.73 0.44
N GLY A 97 -18.68 -11.14 1.57
CA GLY A 97 -18.63 -9.69 1.75
C GLY A 97 -19.79 -8.88 1.17
N ALA A 98 -20.68 -9.49 0.39
CA ALA A 98 -21.68 -8.76 -0.40
C ALA A 98 -22.80 -8.14 0.46
N VAL A 99 -23.05 -8.70 1.64
CA VAL A 99 -24.10 -8.24 2.55
C VAL A 99 -23.49 -7.95 3.92
N ALA A 100 -23.51 -6.69 4.33
CA ALA A 100 -23.27 -6.31 5.72
C ALA A 100 -24.62 -6.09 6.42
N ILE A 101 -24.71 -6.39 7.71
CA ILE A 101 -25.89 -6.14 8.54
C ILE A 101 -25.50 -5.31 9.74
N GLY A 102 -26.50 -4.71 10.39
CA GLY A 102 -26.26 -4.04 11.66
C GLY A 102 -27.43 -3.19 12.08
N VAL A 103 -27.10 -2.03 12.65
CA VAL A 103 -28.05 -1.16 13.33
C VAL A 103 -27.75 0.30 13.05
N ILE A 104 -28.81 1.09 12.88
CA ILE A 104 -28.75 2.56 12.91
C ILE A 104 -29.50 3.09 14.13
N ASP A 105 -29.28 4.36 14.47
CA ASP A 105 -29.80 4.98 15.69
C ASP A 105 -29.43 4.17 16.94
N TYR A 106 -28.21 3.64 16.97
CA TYR A 106 -27.70 2.80 18.04
C TYR A 106 -27.74 3.53 19.39
N ASN A 107 -28.05 2.78 20.46
CA ASN A 107 -28.30 3.29 21.81
C ASN A 107 -29.47 4.31 21.95
N THR A 108 -30.35 4.39 20.97
CA THR A 108 -31.61 5.14 21.08
C THR A 108 -32.80 4.20 21.28
N THR A 109 -33.96 4.74 21.67
CA THR A 109 -35.21 3.98 21.77
C THR A 109 -35.78 3.55 20.41
N TYR A 110 -35.17 4.00 19.31
CA TYR A 110 -35.65 3.80 17.94
C TYR A 110 -34.67 3.00 17.08
N SER A 111 -33.73 2.27 17.69
CA SER A 111 -32.73 1.50 16.94
C SER A 111 -33.40 0.59 15.91
N ARG A 112 -32.85 0.58 14.69
CA ARG A 112 -33.39 -0.20 13.58
C ARG A 112 -32.34 -1.11 12.97
N ALA A 113 -32.72 -2.37 12.81
CA ALA A 113 -31.96 -3.34 12.07
C ALA A 113 -31.93 -2.97 10.58
N VAL A 114 -30.74 -2.98 10.00
CA VAL A 114 -30.50 -2.65 8.60
C VAL A 114 -29.62 -3.69 7.94
N ARG A 115 -29.67 -3.74 6.61
CA ARG A 115 -28.68 -4.41 5.77
C ARG A 115 -28.15 -3.47 4.71
N TRP A 116 -26.87 -3.60 4.41
CA TRP A 116 -26.20 -2.97 3.28
C TRP A 116 -25.88 -4.03 2.24
N VAL A 117 -26.36 -3.82 1.02
CA VAL A 117 -26.05 -4.68 -0.13
C VAL A 117 -25.40 -3.81 -1.18
N ASN A 118 -24.14 -4.08 -1.51
CA ASN A 118 -23.34 -3.27 -2.44
C ASN A 118 -23.38 -1.76 -2.07
N GLY A 119 -23.20 -1.44 -0.79
CA GLY A 119 -23.24 -0.06 -0.27
C GLY A 119 -24.63 0.56 -0.13
N LYS A 120 -25.69 -0.09 -0.62
CA LYS A 120 -27.07 0.41 -0.50
C LYS A 120 -27.72 -0.09 0.78
N MET A 121 -28.09 0.84 1.65
CA MET A 121 -28.80 0.55 2.91
C MET A 121 -30.29 0.27 2.68
N SER A 122 -30.83 -0.68 3.44
CA SER A 122 -32.27 -0.96 3.54
C SER A 122 -32.63 -1.42 4.95
N TYR A 123 -33.83 -1.08 5.41
CA TYR A 123 -34.37 -1.57 6.68
C TYR A 123 -34.76 -3.04 6.56
N LEU A 124 -34.62 -3.75 7.68
CA LEU A 124 -35.22 -5.07 7.84
C LEU A 124 -36.65 -4.88 8.35
N GLU A 125 -37.62 -5.03 7.45
CA GLU A 125 -39.04 -4.90 7.79
C GLU A 125 -39.50 -6.00 8.75
N GLY A 126 -40.41 -5.65 9.65
CA GLY A 126 -40.95 -6.55 10.67
C GLY A 126 -42.45 -6.38 10.90
N PRO A 127 -43.03 -7.12 11.86
CA PRO A 127 -44.47 -7.06 12.15
C PRO A 127 -44.92 -5.65 12.56
N GLU A 128 -46.11 -5.24 12.16
CA GLU A 128 -46.62 -3.90 12.47
C GLU A 128 -46.56 -3.60 13.99
N GLY A 129 -46.10 -2.39 14.35
CA GLY A 129 -46.06 -1.93 15.74
C GLY A 129 -44.84 -2.37 16.56
N PHE A 130 -43.81 -3.00 15.97
CA PHE A 130 -42.53 -3.17 16.66
C PHE A 130 -41.84 -1.81 16.90
N THR A 131 -41.06 -1.69 17.98
CA THR A 131 -40.52 -0.39 18.43
C THR A 131 -39.00 -0.26 18.33
N MET A 132 -38.28 -1.37 18.28
CA MET A 132 -36.83 -1.41 18.09
C MET A 132 -36.40 -2.73 17.44
N SER A 133 -35.30 -2.71 16.71
CA SER A 133 -34.66 -3.89 16.15
C SER A 133 -33.14 -3.71 16.02
N SER A 134 -32.40 -4.80 16.15
CA SER A 134 -30.96 -4.87 15.91
C SER A 134 -30.65 -6.17 15.17
N ALA A 135 -29.94 -6.08 14.05
CA ALA A 135 -29.37 -7.26 13.39
C ALA A 135 -28.02 -7.58 14.03
N ASN A 136 -27.83 -8.84 14.39
CA ASN A 136 -26.64 -9.28 15.13
C ASN A 136 -25.78 -10.26 14.32
N SER A 137 -26.37 -11.03 13.39
CA SER A 137 -25.64 -11.99 12.56
C SER A 137 -26.38 -12.31 11.26
N VAL A 138 -25.65 -12.80 10.26
CA VAL A 138 -26.13 -13.06 8.89
C VAL A 138 -25.56 -14.39 8.37
N SER A 139 -26.35 -15.11 7.57
CA SER A 139 -25.91 -16.36 6.92
C SER A 139 -24.84 -16.10 5.86
N SER A 140 -24.07 -17.14 5.48
CA SER A 140 -22.94 -17.01 4.54
C SER A 140 -23.34 -16.41 3.19
N ASN A 141 -24.56 -16.67 2.72
CA ASN A 141 -25.10 -16.11 1.49
C ASN A 141 -25.86 -14.78 1.65
N GLY A 142 -25.94 -14.21 2.87
CA GLY A 142 -26.63 -12.94 3.11
C GLY A 142 -28.17 -13.01 3.14
N SER A 143 -28.78 -14.19 2.93
CA SER A 143 -30.24 -14.32 2.76
C SER A 143 -31.03 -14.41 4.06
N VAL A 144 -30.38 -14.77 5.16
CA VAL A 144 -30.99 -14.89 6.48
C VAL A 144 -30.27 -13.96 7.44
N VAL A 145 -31.03 -13.10 8.12
CA VAL A 145 -30.50 -12.21 9.15
C VAL A 145 -31.16 -12.52 10.47
N VAL A 146 -30.40 -12.60 11.55
CA VAL A 146 -30.92 -12.83 12.89
C VAL A 146 -30.58 -11.68 13.80
N GLY A 147 -31.38 -11.54 14.83
CA GLY A 147 -31.15 -10.50 15.80
C GLY A 147 -32.24 -10.46 16.84
N THR A 148 -32.49 -9.25 17.33
CA THR A 148 -33.45 -9.01 18.39
C THR A 148 -34.35 -7.84 18.02
N TYR A 149 -35.63 -7.94 18.33
CA TYR A 149 -36.60 -6.85 18.18
C TYR A 149 -37.51 -6.77 19.40
N ARG A 150 -38.18 -5.61 19.58
CA ARG A 150 -39.23 -5.44 20.59
C ARG A 150 -40.59 -5.45 19.91
N ASN A 151 -41.39 -6.46 20.23
CA ASN A 151 -42.73 -6.61 19.68
C ASN A 151 -43.73 -5.56 20.25
N GLN A 152 -44.95 -5.54 19.72
CA GLN A 152 -46.00 -4.58 20.12
C GLN A 152 -46.39 -4.70 21.60
N ALA A 153 -46.29 -5.90 22.19
CA ALA A 153 -46.54 -6.14 23.61
C ALA A 153 -45.36 -5.70 24.51
N GLY A 154 -44.27 -5.18 23.93
CA GLY A 154 -43.10 -4.70 24.66
C GLY A 154 -42.06 -5.77 24.99
N PHE A 155 -42.27 -7.03 24.57
CA PHE A 155 -41.32 -8.11 24.80
C PHE A 155 -40.18 -8.09 23.78
N THR A 156 -38.97 -8.31 24.28
CA THR A 156 -37.76 -8.49 23.47
C THR A 156 -37.70 -9.93 22.97
N GLN A 157 -37.68 -10.13 21.66
CA GLN A 157 -37.68 -11.46 21.03
C GLN A 157 -36.56 -11.60 20.01
N ALA A 158 -36.00 -12.81 19.93
CA ALA A 158 -35.16 -13.23 18.82
C ALA A 158 -35.99 -13.22 17.54
N PHE A 159 -35.42 -12.72 16.44
CA PHE A 159 -36.02 -12.86 15.11
C PHE A 159 -35.11 -13.60 14.14
N ARG A 160 -35.75 -14.16 13.12
CA ARG A 160 -35.14 -14.56 11.86
C ARG A 160 -35.83 -13.80 10.73
N TRP A 161 -35.04 -13.09 9.92
CA TRP A 161 -35.49 -12.30 8.80
C TRP A 161 -35.10 -12.99 7.49
N THR A 162 -36.02 -12.99 6.52
CA THR A 162 -35.74 -13.29 5.12
C THR A 162 -36.41 -12.24 4.24
N GLN A 163 -35.93 -12.06 3.02
CA GLN A 163 -36.52 -11.09 2.09
C GLN A 163 -37.99 -11.36 1.80
N SER A 164 -38.42 -12.63 1.76
CA SER A 164 -39.80 -13.01 1.49
C SER A 164 -40.75 -12.90 2.68
N GLN A 165 -40.24 -12.94 3.92
CA GLN A 165 -41.08 -13.03 5.12
C GLN A 165 -40.97 -11.82 6.05
N GLY A 166 -39.96 -10.97 5.88
CA GLY A 166 -39.64 -9.97 6.91
C GLY A 166 -39.15 -10.62 8.20
N MET A 167 -39.15 -9.88 9.30
CA MET A 167 -38.79 -10.40 10.62
C MET A 167 -39.89 -11.32 11.15
N VAL A 168 -39.51 -12.56 11.48
CA VAL A 168 -40.36 -13.53 12.17
C VAL A 168 -39.76 -13.81 13.54
N GLY A 169 -40.55 -13.63 14.59
CA GLY A 169 -40.13 -13.94 15.96
C GLY A 169 -39.98 -15.44 16.18
N LEU A 170 -38.92 -15.85 16.89
CA LEU A 170 -38.57 -17.27 17.10
C LEU A 170 -39.24 -17.91 18.32
N GLY A 171 -40.04 -17.14 19.07
CA GLY A 171 -40.63 -17.58 20.33
C GLY A 171 -39.65 -17.50 21.51
N ALA A 172 -39.89 -18.32 22.53
CA ALA A 172 -39.12 -18.35 23.77
C ALA A 172 -39.13 -19.75 24.40
N LEU A 173 -38.21 -19.99 25.34
CA LEU A 173 -38.15 -21.24 26.10
C LEU A 173 -39.25 -21.34 27.16
N ASP A 174 -39.67 -20.21 27.74
CA ASP A 174 -40.86 -20.09 28.58
C ASP A 174 -41.92 -19.23 27.89
N SER A 175 -43.08 -19.82 27.63
CA SER A 175 -44.22 -19.14 27.01
C SER A 175 -44.86 -18.09 27.91
N SER A 176 -44.67 -18.18 29.24
CA SER A 176 -45.26 -17.27 30.22
C SER A 176 -44.60 -15.89 30.21
N TYR A 177 -43.31 -15.84 29.84
CA TYR A 177 -42.54 -14.62 29.72
C TYR A 177 -41.61 -14.70 28.51
N PRO A 178 -42.10 -14.38 27.30
CA PRO A 178 -41.50 -14.80 26.04
C PRO A 178 -40.32 -13.92 25.62
N LEU A 179 -39.30 -13.83 26.48
CA LEU A 179 -38.06 -13.11 26.20
C LEU A 179 -37.01 -14.03 25.57
N SER A 180 -36.49 -13.60 24.43
CA SER A 180 -35.38 -14.24 23.73
C SER A 180 -34.53 -13.20 22.99
N ARG A 181 -33.28 -13.53 22.73
CA ARG A 181 -32.34 -12.71 21.95
C ARG A 181 -31.58 -13.60 20.97
N GLY A 182 -31.70 -13.32 19.68
CA GLY A 182 -30.93 -13.99 18.63
C GLY A 182 -29.57 -13.33 18.50
N VAL A 183 -28.50 -14.12 18.50
CA VAL A 183 -27.12 -13.62 18.52
C VAL A 183 -26.38 -14.04 17.25
N ALA A 184 -26.35 -15.34 16.95
CA ALA A 184 -25.61 -15.89 15.83
C ALA A 184 -26.47 -16.86 15.00
N VAL A 185 -26.09 -17.05 13.73
CA VAL A 185 -26.75 -17.95 12.78
C VAL A 185 -25.73 -18.79 12.02
N SER A 186 -26.07 -20.05 11.73
CA SER A 186 -25.26 -20.93 10.89
C SER A 186 -25.16 -20.44 9.44
N ALA A 187 -24.16 -20.93 8.70
CA ALA A 187 -23.86 -20.54 7.33
C ALA A 187 -25.05 -20.69 6.37
N ASP A 188 -25.86 -21.74 6.57
CA ASP A 188 -27.06 -22.05 5.80
C ASP A 188 -28.32 -21.29 6.28
N GLY A 189 -28.24 -20.53 7.38
CA GLY A 189 -29.38 -19.81 7.94
C GLY A 189 -30.41 -20.68 8.67
N SER A 190 -30.11 -21.97 8.90
CA SER A 190 -31.07 -22.94 9.46
C SER A 190 -31.04 -23.04 10.99
N THR A 191 -29.93 -22.64 11.61
CA THR A 191 -29.71 -22.74 13.06
C THR A 191 -29.47 -21.35 13.63
N VAL A 192 -30.27 -20.93 14.60
CA VAL A 192 -30.11 -19.65 15.31
C VAL A 192 -29.81 -19.91 16.77
N VAL A 193 -28.84 -19.21 17.35
CA VAL A 193 -28.48 -19.36 18.77
C VAL A 193 -28.56 -18.02 19.51
N GLY A 194 -28.70 -18.11 20.82
CA GLY A 194 -28.67 -16.95 21.69
C GLY A 194 -29.08 -17.30 23.12
N GLY A 195 -29.80 -16.42 23.79
CA GLY A 195 -30.31 -16.65 25.15
C GLY A 195 -31.76 -16.27 25.31
N GLY A 196 -32.47 -16.99 26.17
CA GLY A 196 -33.88 -16.75 26.48
C GLY A 196 -34.21 -17.14 27.91
N ASN A 197 -35.33 -16.60 28.43
CA ASN A 197 -35.79 -16.98 29.75
C ASN A 197 -36.43 -18.37 29.71
N SER A 198 -36.06 -19.20 30.69
CA SER A 198 -36.65 -20.51 30.94
C SER A 198 -37.14 -20.58 32.39
N ASN A 199 -37.93 -21.60 32.73
CA ASN A 199 -38.32 -21.90 34.11
C ASN A 199 -37.12 -22.10 35.06
N ASN A 200 -35.95 -22.42 34.50
CA ASN A 200 -34.72 -22.71 35.22
C ASN A 200 -33.70 -21.57 35.13
N GLY A 201 -34.11 -20.35 34.74
CA GLY A 201 -33.22 -19.19 34.60
C GLY A 201 -32.93 -18.79 33.16
N LEU A 202 -32.00 -17.84 32.96
CA LEU A 202 -31.55 -17.41 31.64
C LEU A 202 -30.77 -18.54 30.98
N GLN A 203 -31.23 -19.04 29.85
CA GLN A 203 -30.67 -20.23 29.24
C GLN A 203 -30.27 -19.98 27.79
N ALA A 204 -29.09 -20.49 27.42
CA ALA A 204 -28.65 -20.57 26.04
C ALA A 204 -29.63 -21.42 25.25
N PHE A 205 -30.00 -20.99 24.05
CA PHE A 205 -30.89 -21.75 23.19
C PHE A 205 -30.25 -22.05 21.84
N ARG A 206 -30.79 -23.09 21.19
CA ARG A 206 -30.66 -23.34 19.76
C ARG A 206 -32.04 -23.46 19.16
N TRP A 207 -32.30 -22.67 18.12
CA TRP A 207 -33.50 -22.73 17.32
C TRP A 207 -33.16 -23.39 15.99
N LYS A 208 -33.92 -24.41 15.61
CA LYS A 208 -33.80 -25.12 14.33
C LYS A 208 -35.13 -25.78 14.00
N ASN A 209 -35.55 -25.76 12.74
CA ASN A 209 -36.82 -26.34 12.28
C ASN A 209 -38.01 -25.85 13.12
N ASP A 210 -38.14 -24.52 13.25
CA ASP A 210 -39.21 -23.85 14.00
C ASP A 210 -39.31 -24.21 15.49
N THR A 211 -38.29 -24.87 16.03
CA THR A 211 -38.27 -25.33 17.42
C THR A 211 -37.10 -24.69 18.17
N MET A 212 -37.40 -24.03 19.29
CA MET A 212 -36.40 -23.53 20.24
C MET A 212 -36.16 -24.56 21.34
N ILE A 213 -34.91 -24.97 21.54
CA ILE A 213 -34.51 -25.84 22.64
C ILE A 213 -33.48 -25.14 23.54
N GLY A 214 -33.56 -25.39 24.84
CA GLY A 214 -32.55 -24.94 25.80
C GLY A 214 -31.33 -25.88 25.76
N LEU A 215 -30.12 -25.32 25.85
CA LEU A 215 -28.86 -26.07 25.78
C LEU A 215 -28.40 -26.62 27.14
N GLY A 216 -29.13 -26.31 28.22
CA GLY A 216 -28.73 -26.66 29.58
C GLY A 216 -27.83 -25.63 30.24
N PHE A 217 -27.16 -26.07 31.30
CA PHE A 217 -26.25 -25.28 32.13
C PHE A 217 -25.07 -26.16 32.53
N LEU A 218 -23.89 -25.57 32.73
CA LEU A 218 -22.79 -26.26 33.42
C LEU A 218 -23.14 -26.56 34.87
N HIS A 219 -23.88 -25.66 35.52
CA HIS A 219 -24.38 -25.83 36.89
C HIS A 219 -25.69 -25.06 37.11
N GLN A 220 -26.54 -25.60 37.99
CA GLN A 220 -27.72 -24.93 38.54
C GLN A 220 -27.53 -24.72 40.04
N ASP A 221 -27.86 -23.52 40.53
CA ASP A 221 -27.75 -23.18 41.94
C ASP A 221 -28.73 -23.96 42.84
N LEU A 222 -28.66 -23.72 44.15
CA LEU A 222 -29.51 -24.39 45.14
C LEU A 222 -31.02 -24.13 44.96
N THR A 223 -31.40 -23.11 44.17
CA THR A 223 -32.80 -22.83 43.81
C THR A 223 -33.23 -23.52 42.51
N GLY A 224 -32.35 -24.33 41.91
CA GLY A 224 -32.56 -24.97 40.62
C GLY A 224 -32.37 -24.01 39.44
N LYS A 225 -31.82 -22.82 39.65
CA LYS A 225 -31.64 -21.82 38.59
C LYS A 225 -30.20 -21.83 38.07
N GLY A 226 -30.05 -21.88 36.75
CA GLY A 226 -28.78 -21.73 36.07
C GLY A 226 -28.72 -20.43 35.26
N GLU A 227 -27.54 -20.16 34.73
CA GLU A 227 -27.34 -19.09 33.74
C GLU A 227 -26.44 -19.61 32.61
N SER A 228 -26.92 -19.54 31.38
CA SER A 228 -26.13 -19.80 30.18
C SER A 228 -26.57 -18.89 29.04
N PHE A 229 -25.64 -18.55 28.13
CA PHE A 229 -25.92 -17.69 26.99
C PHE A 229 -25.01 -18.06 25.81
N ALA A 230 -25.59 -18.36 24.65
CA ALA A 230 -24.83 -18.64 23.43
C ALA A 230 -24.37 -17.33 22.75
N LYS A 231 -23.14 -17.36 22.23
CA LYS A 231 -22.49 -16.21 21.57
C LYS A 231 -22.22 -16.45 20.09
N ASP A 232 -21.91 -17.69 19.71
CA ASP A 232 -21.63 -18.04 18.32
C ASP A 232 -21.96 -19.51 18.00
N VAL A 233 -21.99 -19.85 16.71
CA VAL A 233 -22.31 -21.17 16.20
C VAL A 233 -21.48 -21.51 14.96
N SER A 234 -20.99 -22.75 14.86
CA SER A 234 -20.23 -23.23 13.68
C SER A 234 -21.08 -23.19 12.40
N ALA A 235 -20.41 -23.19 11.24
CA ALA A 235 -21.06 -23.04 9.93
C ALA A 235 -22.21 -24.03 9.69
N ASN A 236 -22.05 -25.28 10.14
CA ASN A 236 -23.05 -26.35 10.02
C ASN A 236 -24.10 -26.38 11.15
N GLY A 237 -24.01 -25.49 12.15
CA GLY A 237 -24.95 -25.44 13.27
C GLY A 237 -24.78 -26.56 14.31
N SER A 238 -23.67 -27.30 14.32
CA SER A 238 -23.44 -28.43 15.24
C SER A 238 -22.69 -28.08 16.51
N VAL A 239 -21.87 -27.02 16.50
CA VAL A 239 -21.10 -26.54 17.65
C VAL A 239 -21.65 -25.18 18.06
N VAL A 240 -22.05 -25.03 19.32
CA VAL A 240 -22.49 -23.74 19.89
C VAL A 240 -21.56 -23.36 21.03
N ILE A 241 -21.11 -22.11 21.06
CA ILE A 241 -20.20 -21.61 22.10
C ILE A 241 -20.85 -20.45 22.86
N GLY A 242 -20.37 -20.19 24.07
CA GLY A 242 -20.83 -19.08 24.87
C GLY A 242 -20.27 -19.10 26.27
N PHE A 243 -21.08 -18.72 27.26
CA PHE A 243 -20.74 -18.85 28.67
C PHE A 243 -21.89 -19.46 29.49
N SER A 244 -21.54 -20.11 30.61
CA SER A 244 -22.48 -20.64 31.59
C SER A 244 -21.90 -20.51 32.99
N LYS A 245 -22.75 -20.35 34.01
CA LYS A 245 -22.30 -20.42 35.41
C LYS A 245 -21.88 -21.83 35.78
N ASN A 246 -20.74 -21.96 36.44
CA ASN A 246 -20.24 -23.22 37.01
C ASN A 246 -20.65 -23.37 38.49
N GLU A 247 -20.17 -24.42 39.16
CA GLU A 247 -20.50 -24.75 40.56
C GLU A 247 -20.10 -23.66 41.57
N ARG A 248 -19.15 -22.79 41.20
CA ARG A 248 -18.70 -21.66 42.02
C ARG A 248 -19.47 -20.37 41.72
N GLY A 249 -20.47 -20.43 40.85
CA GLY A 249 -21.20 -19.26 40.34
C GLY A 249 -20.39 -18.39 39.38
N GLN A 250 -19.20 -18.85 38.96
CA GLN A 250 -18.33 -18.16 38.02
C GLN A 250 -18.83 -18.38 36.59
N SER A 251 -18.79 -17.35 35.76
CA SER A 251 -19.12 -17.46 34.34
C SER A 251 -17.97 -18.15 33.61
N GLU A 252 -18.22 -19.30 33.02
CA GLU A 252 -17.23 -20.14 32.36
C GLU A 252 -17.61 -20.34 30.89
N ALA A 253 -16.65 -20.20 29.99
CA ALA A 253 -16.83 -20.46 28.59
C ALA A 253 -17.24 -21.93 28.37
N PHE A 254 -18.21 -22.16 27.49
CA PHE A 254 -18.64 -23.52 27.15
C PHE A 254 -18.55 -23.78 25.65
N ARG A 255 -18.46 -25.06 25.32
CA ARG A 255 -18.68 -25.60 23.98
C ARG A 255 -19.76 -26.69 24.05
N TRP A 256 -20.82 -26.55 23.26
CA TRP A 256 -21.93 -27.47 23.19
C TRP A 256 -21.88 -28.26 21.89
N VAL A 257 -21.86 -29.59 21.98
CA VAL A 257 -21.82 -30.51 20.85
C VAL A 257 -22.66 -31.73 21.16
N ASN A 258 -23.49 -32.15 20.20
CA ASN A 258 -24.29 -33.38 20.29
C ASN A 258 -25.15 -33.49 21.58
N GLY A 259 -25.73 -32.38 22.04
CA GLY A 259 -26.55 -32.36 23.25
C GLY A 259 -25.81 -32.08 24.55
N THR A 260 -24.48 -32.09 24.53
CA THR A 260 -23.64 -31.97 25.73
C THR A 260 -22.98 -30.60 25.80
N MET A 261 -23.16 -29.90 26.92
CA MET A 261 -22.42 -28.68 27.26
C MET A 261 -21.15 -29.04 28.04
N SER A 262 -19.99 -28.70 27.51
CA SER A 262 -18.69 -28.93 28.16
C SER A 262 -18.02 -27.60 28.51
N PRO A 263 -17.41 -27.49 29.70
CA PRO A 263 -16.63 -26.31 30.07
C PRO A 263 -15.33 -26.23 29.26
N LEU A 264 -14.89 -25.00 28.95
CA LEU A 264 -13.59 -24.75 28.32
C LEU A 264 -12.51 -24.33 29.33
N GLY A 265 -12.88 -24.08 30.59
CA GLY A 265 -11.97 -23.64 31.63
C GLY A 265 -11.68 -22.14 31.63
N PHE A 266 -10.54 -21.79 32.20
CA PHE A 266 -10.04 -20.43 32.39
C PHE A 266 -8.55 -20.40 32.00
N LEU A 267 -8.04 -19.20 31.68
CA LEU A 267 -6.60 -18.96 31.72
C LEU A 267 -6.12 -18.97 33.17
N GLU A 268 -4.80 -19.07 33.39
CA GLU A 268 -4.19 -18.96 34.73
C GLU A 268 -4.70 -17.70 35.46
N ASP A 269 -5.04 -17.87 36.74
CA ASP A 269 -5.70 -16.88 37.62
C ASP A 269 -7.10 -16.40 37.19
N GLY A 270 -7.65 -16.96 36.11
CA GLY A 270 -8.97 -16.62 35.61
C GLY A 270 -10.09 -17.09 36.53
N ILE A 271 -11.08 -16.22 36.75
CA ILE A 271 -12.33 -16.52 37.48
C ILE A 271 -13.58 -16.32 36.62
N LYS A 272 -13.40 -15.84 35.38
CA LYS A 272 -14.45 -15.66 34.40
C LYS A 272 -13.88 -15.98 33.02
N SER A 273 -14.60 -16.69 32.19
CA SER A 273 -14.29 -16.85 30.77
C SER A 273 -15.55 -16.75 29.91
N THR A 274 -15.40 -16.28 28.69
CA THR A 274 -16.49 -16.17 27.72
C THR A 274 -15.96 -16.41 26.32
N ALA A 275 -16.51 -17.42 25.63
CA ALA A 275 -16.27 -17.63 24.21
C ALA A 275 -17.09 -16.63 23.39
N GLN A 276 -16.47 -16.00 22.39
CA GLN A 276 -17.07 -14.99 21.52
C GLN A 276 -17.16 -15.45 20.06
N GLY A 277 -16.22 -16.26 19.58
CA GLY A 277 -16.22 -16.74 18.20
C GLY A 277 -15.76 -18.18 18.06
N VAL A 278 -16.20 -18.84 16.99
CA VAL A 278 -15.83 -20.22 16.63
C VAL A 278 -15.52 -20.34 15.13
N SER A 279 -14.55 -21.19 14.77
CA SER A 279 -14.25 -21.54 13.37
C SER A 279 -15.42 -22.29 12.71
N ASP A 280 -15.45 -22.33 11.38
CA ASP A 280 -16.54 -22.96 10.61
C ASP A 280 -16.71 -24.45 10.95
N ASP A 281 -15.61 -25.14 11.24
CA ASP A 281 -15.56 -26.55 11.64
C ASP A 281 -15.86 -26.80 13.13
N GLY A 282 -15.89 -25.75 13.96
CA GLY A 282 -16.12 -25.86 15.39
C GLY A 282 -14.92 -26.34 16.22
N GLY A 283 -13.72 -26.42 15.62
CA GLY A 283 -12.49 -26.90 16.24
C GLY A 283 -11.70 -25.85 17.01
N LEU A 284 -11.81 -24.58 16.62
CA LEU A 284 -11.14 -23.45 17.25
C LEU A 284 -12.18 -22.50 17.86
N VAL A 285 -11.96 -22.12 19.12
CA VAL A 285 -12.83 -21.20 19.86
C VAL A 285 -12.00 -20.04 20.40
N VAL A 286 -12.47 -18.82 20.26
CA VAL A 286 -11.79 -17.61 20.76
C VAL A 286 -12.68 -16.85 21.72
N GLY A 287 -12.06 -16.08 22.62
CA GLY A 287 -12.80 -15.28 23.58
C GLY A 287 -11.87 -14.54 24.54
N TYR A 288 -12.34 -14.35 25.77
CA TYR A 288 -11.53 -13.76 26.82
C TYR A 288 -11.72 -14.48 28.16
N SER A 289 -10.67 -14.43 28.99
CA SER A 289 -10.67 -14.87 30.38
C SER A 289 -10.27 -13.69 31.27
N SER A 290 -10.99 -13.48 32.37
CA SER A 290 -10.77 -12.36 33.30
C SER A 290 -10.37 -12.87 34.69
N ASP A 291 -9.41 -12.19 35.31
CA ASP A 291 -9.02 -12.41 36.70
C ASP A 291 -9.98 -11.74 37.71
N SER A 292 -9.68 -11.85 39.00
CA SER A 292 -10.46 -11.26 40.10
C SER A 292 -10.44 -9.73 40.13
N ASN A 293 -9.49 -9.10 39.43
CA ASN A 293 -9.38 -7.65 39.29
C ASN A 293 -10.05 -7.15 37.99
N HIS A 294 -10.77 -8.03 37.29
CA HIS A 294 -11.41 -7.75 36.01
C HIS A 294 -10.45 -7.45 34.85
N ASN A 295 -9.18 -7.82 34.96
CA ASN A 295 -8.25 -7.76 33.84
C ASN A 295 -8.58 -8.90 32.88
N SER A 296 -8.94 -8.57 31.65
CA SER A 296 -9.29 -9.55 30.62
C SER A 296 -8.11 -9.82 29.70
N LYS A 297 -7.88 -11.09 29.39
CA LYS A 297 -6.89 -11.58 28.42
C LYS A 297 -7.60 -12.38 27.33
N ALA A 298 -7.28 -12.10 26.08
CA ALA A 298 -7.81 -12.85 24.96
C ALA A 298 -7.27 -14.29 24.95
N PHE A 299 -8.12 -15.27 24.67
CA PHE A 299 -7.74 -16.68 24.58
C PHE A 299 -8.07 -17.28 23.21
N ARG A 300 -7.31 -18.33 22.88
CA ARG A 300 -7.60 -19.32 21.85
C ARG A 300 -7.74 -20.69 22.51
N TRP A 301 -8.76 -21.45 22.14
CA TRP A 301 -9.00 -22.80 22.63
C TRP A 301 -9.08 -23.78 21.45
N THR A 302 -8.46 -24.95 21.63
CA THR A 302 -8.66 -26.14 20.78
C THR A 302 -8.73 -27.38 21.66
N GLU A 303 -9.29 -28.47 21.14
CA GLU A 303 -9.40 -29.72 21.89
C GLU A 303 -8.02 -30.29 22.30
N SER A 304 -7.00 -30.12 21.46
CA SER A 304 -5.65 -30.65 21.72
C SER A 304 -4.81 -29.80 22.67
N GLN A 305 -5.08 -28.49 22.78
CA GLN A 305 -4.24 -27.57 23.57
C GLN A 305 -4.97 -26.95 24.77
N GLY A 306 -6.29 -27.10 24.86
CA GLY A 306 -7.09 -26.38 25.85
C GLY A 306 -7.05 -24.87 25.63
N MET A 307 -7.36 -24.10 26.68
CA MET A 307 -7.40 -22.63 26.63
C MET A 307 -6.00 -22.05 26.80
N VAL A 308 -5.53 -21.28 25.81
CA VAL A 308 -4.20 -20.65 25.81
C VAL A 308 -4.34 -19.14 25.56
N SER A 309 -3.49 -18.34 26.22
CA SER A 309 -3.46 -16.89 26.05
C SER A 309 -2.93 -16.52 24.66
N ILE A 310 -3.66 -15.68 23.92
CA ILE A 310 -3.18 -15.18 22.62
C ILE A 310 -1.95 -14.29 22.79
N GLU A 311 -1.90 -13.49 23.85
CA GLU A 311 -0.72 -12.69 24.20
C GLU A 311 0.51 -13.57 24.40
N GLN A 312 0.35 -14.72 25.08
CA GLN A 312 1.46 -15.65 25.28
C GLN A 312 1.88 -16.33 23.98
N LEU A 313 0.92 -16.75 23.15
CA LEU A 313 1.23 -17.33 21.82
C LEU A 313 2.04 -16.37 20.95
N LEU A 314 1.72 -15.07 20.98
CA LEU A 314 2.47 -14.05 20.24
C LEU A 314 3.87 -13.81 20.83
N LYS A 315 4.00 -13.74 22.17
CA LYS A 315 5.31 -13.60 22.83
C LYS A 315 6.22 -14.81 22.57
N ASP A 316 5.66 -16.02 22.61
CA ASP A 316 6.39 -17.26 22.29
C ASP A 316 6.85 -17.26 20.82
N GLY A 317 6.10 -16.60 19.94
CA GLY A 317 6.47 -16.33 18.55
C GLY A 317 7.44 -15.15 18.35
N GLY A 318 7.91 -14.50 19.43
CA GLY A 318 8.88 -13.41 19.36
C GLY A 318 8.31 -12.02 19.11
N VAL A 319 6.99 -11.83 19.23
CA VAL A 319 6.34 -10.54 18.99
C VAL A 319 6.54 -9.59 20.19
N ASP A 320 7.02 -8.37 19.91
CA ASP A 320 7.06 -7.31 20.92
C ASP A 320 5.65 -6.73 21.11
N LEU A 321 5.12 -6.85 22.33
CA LEU A 321 3.80 -6.35 22.72
C LEU A 321 3.89 -5.16 23.68
N THR A 322 5.03 -4.46 23.72
CA THR A 322 5.21 -3.27 24.57
C THR A 322 4.13 -2.23 24.26
N GLY A 323 3.36 -1.84 25.28
CA GLY A 323 2.25 -0.88 25.13
C GLY A 323 0.99 -1.45 24.47
N ILE A 324 0.97 -2.73 24.08
CA ILE A 324 -0.16 -3.40 23.44
C ILE A 324 -0.84 -4.31 24.45
N ASN A 325 -2.16 -4.16 24.60
CA ASN A 325 -2.93 -4.98 25.52
C ASN A 325 -4.03 -5.75 24.77
N ILE A 326 -3.93 -7.07 24.65
CA ILE A 326 -4.87 -7.88 23.88
C ILE A 326 -5.95 -8.43 24.82
N ARG A 327 -7.04 -7.67 24.99
CA ARG A 327 -8.05 -7.96 26.02
C ARG A 327 -9.12 -8.95 25.57
N TYR A 328 -9.63 -8.75 24.36
CA TYR A 328 -10.79 -9.48 23.86
C TYR A 328 -10.49 -10.03 22.48
N ALA A 329 -10.62 -11.34 22.28
CA ALA A 329 -10.84 -11.91 20.96
C ALA A 329 -12.34 -11.96 20.71
N LEU A 330 -12.80 -11.28 19.67
CA LEU A 330 -14.21 -11.03 19.40
C LEU A 330 -14.76 -11.94 18.30
N GLY A 331 -13.88 -12.47 17.43
CA GLY A 331 -14.25 -13.46 16.42
C GLY A 331 -13.07 -13.90 15.59
N THR A 332 -13.31 -14.84 14.67
CA THR A 332 -12.29 -15.47 13.82
C THR A 332 -12.86 -15.77 12.43
N ASN A 333 -11.99 -16.02 11.45
CA ASN A 333 -12.39 -16.45 10.10
C ASN A 333 -12.70 -17.96 10.04
N ALA A 334 -13.07 -18.47 8.86
CA ALA A 334 -13.59 -19.83 8.70
C ALA A 334 -12.62 -20.92 9.18
N ASP A 335 -11.32 -20.79 8.90
CA ASP A 335 -10.28 -21.77 9.27
C ASP A 335 -9.62 -21.49 10.63
N GLY A 336 -9.98 -20.37 11.28
CA GLY A 336 -9.43 -19.99 12.57
C GLY A 336 -8.00 -19.42 12.54
N SER A 337 -7.44 -19.14 11.36
CA SER A 337 -6.08 -18.59 11.22
C SER A 337 -6.01 -17.11 11.60
N ILE A 338 -7.10 -16.37 11.38
CA ILE A 338 -7.19 -14.93 11.61
C ILE A 338 -8.20 -14.64 12.71
N ILE A 339 -7.80 -13.86 13.70
CA ILE A 339 -8.62 -13.46 14.84
C ILE A 339 -8.68 -11.94 14.86
N HIS A 340 -9.87 -11.35 15.03
CA HIS A 340 -9.95 -9.94 15.39
C HIS A 340 -10.03 -9.77 16.90
N CYS A 341 -9.19 -8.87 17.39
CA CYS A 341 -9.07 -8.54 18.80
C CYS A 341 -9.31 -7.05 19.03
N SER A 342 -9.57 -6.69 20.28
CA SER A 342 -9.56 -5.31 20.73
C SER A 342 -8.77 -5.11 22.01
N GLN A 343 -8.18 -3.92 22.14
CA GLN A 343 -7.53 -3.47 23.37
C GLN A 343 -8.52 -2.83 24.37
N GLY A 344 -9.76 -2.59 23.94
CA GLY A 344 -10.76 -1.80 24.65
C GLY A 344 -11.79 -1.25 23.66
N THR A 345 -12.18 0.03 23.84
CA THR A 345 -13.01 0.77 22.88
C THR A 345 -12.09 1.53 21.91
N GLY A 346 -12.13 1.22 20.62
CA GLY A 346 -11.46 2.04 19.58
C GLY A 346 -10.64 1.23 18.58
N ASP A 347 -9.66 0.45 19.06
CA ASP A 347 -8.64 -0.14 18.18
C ASP A 347 -8.91 -1.61 17.87
N GLY A 348 -9.21 -1.89 16.59
CA GLY A 348 -9.28 -3.25 16.05
C GLY A 348 -7.91 -3.78 15.67
N LEU A 349 -7.53 -4.94 16.22
CA LEU A 349 -6.31 -5.67 15.90
C LEU A 349 -6.67 -6.91 15.07
N LEU A 350 -5.87 -7.20 14.04
CA LEU A 350 -5.89 -8.46 13.33
C LEU A 350 -4.71 -9.31 13.78
N ILE A 351 -4.97 -10.56 14.15
CA ILE A 351 -3.96 -11.50 14.63
C ILE A 351 -3.89 -12.68 13.66
N ASN A 352 -2.70 -12.95 13.13
CA ASN A 352 -2.40 -14.11 12.31
C ASN A 352 -1.69 -15.16 13.17
N ILE A 353 -2.46 -16.12 13.70
CA ILE A 353 -1.97 -17.07 14.70
C ILE A 353 -0.87 -17.99 14.14
N PRO A 354 -1.01 -18.62 12.96
CA PRO A 354 0.03 -19.50 12.42
C PRO A 354 1.42 -18.86 12.28
N TYR A 355 1.49 -17.54 12.10
CA TYR A 355 2.74 -16.83 11.84
C TYR A 355 3.14 -15.83 12.94
N ALA A 356 2.47 -15.86 14.10
CA ALA A 356 2.67 -14.90 15.17
C ALA A 356 2.62 -13.43 14.68
N GLY A 357 1.53 -13.09 13.98
CA GLY A 357 1.27 -11.75 13.47
C GLY A 357 0.28 -10.97 14.30
N ILE A 358 0.51 -9.67 14.47
CA ILE A 358 -0.46 -8.71 14.99
C ILE A 358 -0.30 -7.36 14.28
N ILE A 359 -1.39 -6.87 13.68
CA ILE A 359 -1.37 -5.62 12.92
C ILE A 359 -2.71 -4.89 13.02
N THR A 360 -2.71 -3.56 12.91
CA THR A 360 -3.94 -2.78 12.73
C THR A 360 -4.27 -2.68 11.23
N PRO A 361 -5.54 -2.49 10.83
CA PRO A 361 -5.89 -2.23 9.43
C PRO A 361 -5.14 -1.02 8.85
N GLU A 362 -4.87 0.00 9.67
CA GLU A 362 -4.09 1.20 9.31
C GLU A 362 -2.63 0.86 8.98
N ALA A 363 -1.93 0.16 9.88
CA ALA A 363 -0.53 -0.18 9.67
C ALA A 363 -0.34 -1.14 8.47
N LEU A 364 -1.31 -2.03 8.24
CA LEU A 364 -1.29 -2.88 7.06
C LEU A 364 -1.47 -2.05 5.78
N TYR A 365 -2.44 -1.14 5.75
CA TYR A 365 -2.64 -0.24 4.61
C TYR A 365 -1.37 0.52 4.28
N GLN A 366 -0.76 1.19 5.27
CA GLN A 366 0.45 1.98 5.09
C GLN A 366 1.57 1.18 4.45
N SER A 367 1.81 -0.04 4.96
CA SER A 367 2.86 -0.89 4.41
C SER A 367 2.62 -1.29 2.96
N LEU A 368 1.36 -1.54 2.57
CA LEU A 368 1.02 -1.92 1.21
C LEU A 368 1.10 -0.70 0.28
N ASP A 369 0.63 0.47 0.72
CA ASP A 369 0.62 1.71 -0.07
C ASP A 369 2.03 2.14 -0.51
N VAL A 370 3.04 1.94 0.36
CA VAL A 370 4.46 2.17 0.03
C VAL A 370 4.92 1.38 -1.20
N MET A 371 4.38 0.18 -1.43
CA MET A 371 4.72 -0.63 -2.61
C MET A 371 4.13 -0.07 -3.92
N GLY A 372 3.25 0.93 -3.84
CA GLY A 372 2.78 1.71 -4.98
C GLY A 372 3.91 2.42 -5.73
N GLN A 373 4.98 2.81 -5.03
CA GLN A 373 6.06 3.65 -5.56
C GLN A 373 7.05 2.94 -6.48
N VAL A 374 7.10 1.60 -6.44
CA VAL A 374 8.03 0.80 -7.24
C VAL A 374 7.92 1.14 -8.73
N SER A 375 6.70 1.30 -9.25
CA SER A 375 6.48 1.55 -10.68
C SER A 375 6.96 2.95 -11.12
N PRO A 376 6.58 4.06 -10.45
CA PRO A 376 7.18 5.37 -10.67
C PRO A 376 8.70 5.40 -10.56
N MET A 377 9.28 4.67 -9.59
CA MET A 377 10.74 4.61 -9.41
C MET A 377 11.45 3.95 -10.60
N VAL A 378 10.95 2.81 -11.07
CA VAL A 378 11.48 2.13 -12.26
C VAL A 378 11.29 3.00 -13.51
N SER A 379 10.16 3.70 -13.62
CA SER A 379 9.91 4.66 -14.69
C SER A 379 10.95 5.81 -14.70
N ASN A 380 11.26 6.39 -13.54
CA ASN A 380 12.28 7.43 -13.43
C ASN A 380 13.66 6.94 -13.92
N MET A 381 14.09 5.73 -13.51
CA MET A 381 15.36 5.15 -13.98
C MET A 381 15.44 5.09 -15.51
N GLY A 382 14.36 4.66 -16.16
CA GLY A 382 14.24 4.68 -17.62
C GLY A 382 14.33 6.08 -18.24
N GLN A 383 13.72 7.09 -17.61
CA GLN A 383 13.80 8.48 -18.08
C GLN A 383 15.20 9.04 -17.94
N LEU A 384 15.91 8.72 -16.85
CA LEU A 384 17.30 9.13 -16.66
C LEU A 384 18.21 8.49 -17.71
N SER A 385 18.07 7.19 -17.98
CA SER A 385 18.78 6.50 -19.05
C SER A 385 18.47 7.08 -20.44
N MET A 386 17.20 7.38 -20.74
CA MET A 386 16.80 8.05 -21.99
C MET A 386 17.44 9.44 -22.12
N ASN A 387 17.46 10.23 -21.04
CA ASN A 387 18.12 11.54 -21.03
C ASN A 387 19.64 11.43 -21.30
N ARG A 388 20.31 10.37 -20.83
CA ARG A 388 21.73 10.13 -21.14
C ARG A 388 21.93 9.73 -22.60
N LEU A 389 21.08 8.86 -23.13
CA LEU A 389 21.08 8.51 -24.55
C LEU A 389 20.87 9.74 -25.45
N ALA A 390 19.91 10.60 -25.11
CA ALA A 390 19.66 11.86 -25.81
C ALA A 390 20.88 12.81 -25.75
N ASN A 391 21.52 12.93 -24.59
CA ASN A 391 22.75 13.72 -24.46
C ASN A 391 23.90 13.18 -25.33
N ALA A 392 24.07 11.86 -25.42
CA ALA A 392 25.03 11.24 -26.34
C ALA A 392 24.66 11.50 -27.81
N ALA A 393 23.37 11.49 -28.14
CA ALA A 393 22.84 11.75 -29.48
C ALA A 393 23.05 13.19 -29.97
N SER A 394 23.13 14.15 -29.05
CA SER A 394 23.41 15.57 -29.33
C SER A 394 24.85 15.83 -29.76
N GLY A 395 25.77 14.90 -29.45
CA GLY A 395 27.21 15.10 -29.59
C GLY A 395 27.77 16.12 -28.61
N HIS A 396 28.67 15.67 -27.73
CA HIS A 396 29.54 16.54 -26.94
C HIS A 396 30.89 16.78 -27.63
N ALA A 397 30.94 16.62 -28.97
CA ALA A 397 32.06 17.12 -29.75
C ALA A 397 32.22 18.61 -29.45
N SER A 398 33.44 19.04 -29.15
CA SER A 398 33.72 20.42 -28.80
C SER A 398 33.04 21.36 -29.79
N ARG A 399 32.10 22.17 -29.29
CA ARG A 399 31.35 23.16 -30.09
C ARG A 399 32.23 24.38 -30.38
N SER A 400 33.55 24.20 -30.37
CA SER A 400 34.53 25.23 -30.65
C SER A 400 34.53 25.55 -32.14
N ARG A 401 33.62 26.45 -32.51
CA ARG A 401 33.97 27.51 -33.46
C ARG A 401 33.91 28.85 -32.75
N VAL A 402 35.02 29.20 -32.11
CA VAL A 402 35.42 30.62 -32.00
C VAL A 402 36.79 30.85 -32.64
N ASN A 403 37.33 29.88 -33.40
CA ASN A 403 38.50 30.11 -34.23
C ASN A 403 38.18 29.79 -35.71
N PRO A 404 38.20 30.78 -36.62
CA PRO A 404 37.94 30.57 -38.05
C PRO A 404 38.92 29.60 -38.76
N LEU A 405 39.97 29.14 -38.07
CA LEU A 405 41.07 28.33 -38.64
C LEU A 405 41.10 26.88 -38.15
N ALA A 406 40.18 26.44 -37.28
CA ALA A 406 40.11 25.05 -36.84
C ALA A 406 39.13 24.26 -37.73
N GLU A 407 39.63 23.66 -38.82
CA GLU A 407 38.82 22.90 -39.78
C GLU A 407 38.20 21.60 -39.22
N ASN A 408 38.54 21.20 -37.98
CA ASN A 408 38.40 19.80 -37.54
C ASN A 408 37.31 19.49 -36.49
N SER A 409 36.46 20.43 -36.05
CA SER A 409 35.34 20.10 -35.15
C SER A 409 34.07 20.90 -35.46
N ARG A 410 33.25 20.38 -36.36
CA ARG A 410 31.91 20.91 -36.66
C ARG A 410 30.90 20.04 -35.90
N GLY A 411 30.16 20.61 -34.95
CA GLY A 411 29.09 19.92 -34.21
C GLY A 411 27.74 19.99 -34.95
N MET A 412 26.76 19.15 -34.60
CA MET A 412 25.52 18.97 -35.42
C MET A 412 24.67 20.24 -35.46
N SER A 413 24.77 21.06 -34.42
CA SER A 413 24.13 22.36 -34.31
C SER A 413 24.78 23.47 -35.16
N SER A 414 25.98 23.25 -35.73
CA SER A 414 26.67 24.26 -36.53
C SER A 414 26.02 24.48 -37.91
N GLY A 415 25.24 23.51 -38.40
CA GLY A 415 24.64 23.53 -39.74
C GLY A 415 25.62 23.25 -40.87
N ASP A 416 26.87 22.92 -40.56
CA ASP A 416 27.88 22.55 -41.55
C ASP A 416 27.96 21.01 -41.72
N THR A 417 28.33 20.56 -42.91
CA THR A 417 28.65 19.15 -43.16
C THR A 417 29.81 18.66 -42.29
N MET A 418 29.65 17.46 -41.73
CA MET A 418 30.68 16.79 -40.94
C MET A 418 31.48 15.79 -41.75
N PRO A 419 32.81 15.79 -41.67
CA PRO A 419 33.58 14.64 -42.14
C PRO A 419 33.18 13.41 -41.31
N GLY A 420 33.03 12.27 -41.97
CA GLY A 420 32.61 11.03 -41.30
C GLY A 420 33.47 10.73 -40.07
N ARG A 421 32.83 10.45 -38.94
CA ARG A 421 33.49 10.34 -37.64
C ARG A 421 32.89 9.23 -36.81
N LEU A 422 33.74 8.41 -36.18
CA LEU A 422 33.31 7.36 -35.26
C LEU A 422 33.77 7.69 -33.84
N ASP A 423 32.82 7.82 -32.92
CA ASP A 423 33.06 8.08 -31.51
C ASP A 423 32.68 6.89 -30.64
N LEU A 424 33.54 6.60 -29.66
CA LEU A 424 33.21 5.85 -28.45
C LEU A 424 32.84 6.85 -27.35
N TRP A 425 31.66 6.69 -26.77
CA TRP A 425 31.21 7.53 -25.66
C TRP A 425 30.90 6.69 -24.42
N MET A 426 31.15 7.29 -23.27
CA MET A 426 30.80 6.76 -21.96
C MET A 426 30.22 7.89 -21.12
N VAL A 427 29.15 7.61 -20.40
CA VAL A 427 28.51 8.56 -19.48
C VAL A 427 28.11 7.84 -18.21
N GLY A 428 28.48 8.39 -17.07
CA GLY A 428 28.04 7.95 -15.75
C GLY A 428 27.30 9.08 -15.05
N SER A 429 26.35 8.76 -14.20
CA SER A 429 25.63 9.73 -13.39
C SER A 429 25.26 9.16 -12.04
N PHE A 430 25.26 10.06 -11.06
CA PHE A 430 24.82 9.82 -9.70
C PHE A 430 23.66 10.77 -9.44
N GLY A 431 22.55 10.23 -8.95
CA GLY A 431 21.36 10.98 -8.56
C GLY A 431 20.98 10.69 -7.12
N THR A 432 20.47 11.70 -6.43
CA THR A 432 19.90 11.57 -5.08
C THR A 432 18.60 12.34 -5.04
N ASN A 433 17.61 11.79 -4.36
CA ASN A 433 16.43 12.54 -3.93
C ASN A 433 16.73 13.05 -2.52
N ILE A 434 16.79 14.37 -2.35
CA ILE A 434 17.15 15.03 -1.09
C ILE A 434 15.91 15.11 -0.17
N GLU A 435 14.72 14.87 -0.73
CA GLU A 435 13.42 14.92 -0.02
C GLU A 435 12.98 13.60 0.62
N LEU A 436 13.71 12.51 0.43
CA LEU A 436 13.41 11.24 1.11
C LEU A 436 14.08 11.22 2.49
N ASP A 437 13.31 10.84 3.52
CA ASP A 437 13.81 10.55 4.89
C ASP A 437 14.67 9.26 4.96
N SER A 438 15.15 8.76 3.81
CA SER A 438 15.85 7.48 3.63
C SER A 438 17.09 7.63 2.76
N ASP A 439 18.07 6.74 2.94
CA ASP A 439 19.22 6.63 2.05
C ASP A 439 18.76 6.13 0.66
N ASP A 440 18.72 7.03 -0.33
CA ASP A 440 18.40 6.72 -1.74
C ASP A 440 19.61 7.06 -2.61
N ILE A 441 20.26 6.02 -3.13
CA ILE A 441 21.40 6.16 -4.01
C ILE A 441 21.05 5.57 -5.37
N ASN A 442 21.13 6.41 -6.39
CA ASN A 442 20.86 5.99 -7.76
C ASN A 442 22.10 6.20 -8.66
N LEU A 443 22.61 5.09 -9.20
CA LEU A 443 23.76 5.05 -10.10
C LEU A 443 23.31 4.64 -11.50
N HIS A 444 23.68 5.44 -12.49
CA HIS A 444 23.36 5.18 -13.90
C HIS A 444 24.61 5.26 -14.75
N GLY A 445 24.74 4.38 -15.73
CA GLY A 445 25.88 4.36 -16.64
C GLY A 445 25.51 3.89 -18.02
N GLY A 446 26.00 4.59 -19.04
CA GLY A 446 25.86 4.22 -20.44
C GLY A 446 27.20 4.19 -21.14
N LEU A 447 27.39 3.23 -22.04
CA LEU A 447 28.52 3.22 -22.96
C LEU A 447 28.06 2.81 -24.35
N GLY A 448 28.63 3.43 -25.39
CA GLY A 448 28.19 3.16 -26.74
C GLY A 448 29.03 3.78 -27.82
N LEU A 449 28.56 3.58 -29.04
CA LEU A 449 29.19 4.11 -30.24
C LEU A 449 28.26 5.10 -30.91
N SER A 450 28.84 6.04 -31.62
CA SER A 450 28.09 6.86 -32.57
C SER A 450 28.91 7.10 -33.82
N TRP A 451 28.24 7.02 -34.95
CA TRP A 451 28.79 7.29 -36.26
C TRP A 451 28.10 8.51 -36.85
N GLU A 452 28.91 9.50 -37.18
CA GLU A 452 28.52 10.73 -37.86
C GLU A 452 28.86 10.62 -39.35
N THR A 453 27.96 11.14 -40.16
CA THR A 453 28.09 11.39 -41.60
C THR A 453 27.69 12.85 -41.87
N ASP A 454 27.68 13.31 -43.12
CA ASP A 454 27.45 14.71 -43.48
C ASP A 454 26.38 15.43 -42.63
N ASN A 455 25.14 14.92 -42.65
CA ASN A 455 23.97 15.52 -41.98
C ASN A 455 23.27 14.56 -40.99
N TRP A 456 23.83 13.37 -40.79
CA TRP A 456 23.21 12.32 -39.97
C TRP A 456 24.18 11.79 -38.93
N ARG A 457 23.65 11.50 -37.75
CA ARG A 457 24.33 10.74 -36.70
C ARG A 457 23.47 9.56 -36.31
N PHE A 458 24.10 8.39 -36.24
CA PHE A 458 23.50 7.17 -35.75
C PHE A 458 24.29 6.73 -34.52
N GLY A 459 23.63 6.19 -33.52
CA GLY A 459 24.36 5.65 -32.39
C GLY A 459 23.49 4.80 -31.50
N GLY A 460 24.16 4.18 -30.56
CA GLY A 460 23.51 3.33 -29.58
C GLY A 460 24.52 2.81 -28.58
N GLY A 461 24.00 2.29 -27.48
CA GLY A 461 24.80 1.84 -26.36
C GLY A 461 24.02 0.93 -25.43
N LEU A 462 24.71 0.46 -24.41
CA LEU A 462 24.13 -0.27 -23.30
C LEU A 462 24.08 0.63 -22.07
N PHE A 463 22.98 0.54 -21.34
CA PHE A 463 22.71 1.30 -20.12
C PHE A 463 22.52 0.34 -18.97
N ALA A 464 23.22 0.59 -17.87
CA ALA A 464 23.13 -0.16 -16.64
C ALA A 464 22.83 0.81 -15.50
N ASP A 465 21.79 0.51 -14.74
CA ASP A 465 21.32 1.32 -13.63
C ASP A 465 21.20 0.47 -12.35
N SER A 466 21.40 1.09 -11.20
CA SER A 466 21.28 0.47 -9.89
C SER A 466 20.70 1.49 -8.91
N ARG A 467 19.72 1.07 -8.12
CA ARG A 467 19.12 1.89 -7.09
C ARG A 467 18.84 1.06 -5.85
N ASP A 468 19.33 1.55 -4.72
CA ASP A 468 19.06 0.96 -3.40
C ASP A 468 18.26 1.99 -2.60
N LEU A 469 17.13 1.56 -2.04
CA LEU A 469 16.24 2.41 -1.25
C LEU A 469 15.82 1.71 0.04
N GLU A 470 16.06 2.35 1.18
CA GLU A 470 15.42 1.96 2.44
C GLU A 470 14.00 2.53 2.53
N THR A 471 13.04 1.70 2.94
CA THR A 471 11.64 2.12 3.13
C THR A 471 11.23 1.96 4.60
N GLY A 472 10.06 2.47 4.95
CA GLY A 472 9.56 2.41 6.32
C GLY A 472 9.57 1.00 6.93
N TYR A 473 9.76 0.91 8.25
CA TYR A 473 9.70 -0.33 9.03
C TYR A 473 10.73 -1.39 8.63
N ASN A 474 11.96 -0.99 8.30
CA ASN A 474 13.05 -1.85 7.82
C ASN A 474 12.75 -2.54 6.48
N GLY A 475 11.90 -1.93 5.64
CA GLY A 475 11.75 -2.37 4.27
C GLY A 475 12.92 -1.90 3.40
N SER A 476 13.10 -2.52 2.24
CA SER A 476 14.10 -2.14 1.25
C SER A 476 13.64 -2.46 -0.16
N GLN A 477 14.21 -1.76 -1.13
CA GLN A 477 14.04 -2.04 -2.56
C GLN A 477 15.41 -1.96 -3.22
N ASP A 478 15.85 -3.09 -3.77
CA ASP A 478 17.09 -3.19 -4.54
C ASP A 478 16.72 -3.40 -6.00
N ILE A 479 17.08 -2.44 -6.85
CA ILE A 479 16.64 -2.36 -8.24
C ILE A 479 17.87 -2.31 -9.13
N SER A 480 17.93 -3.18 -10.14
CA SER A 480 18.96 -3.10 -11.17
C SER A 480 18.35 -3.18 -12.56
N ALA A 481 18.86 -2.38 -13.49
CA ALA A 481 18.37 -2.35 -14.86
C ALA A 481 19.52 -2.51 -15.85
N LEU A 482 19.26 -3.20 -16.96
CA LEU A 482 20.17 -3.32 -18.07
C LEU A 482 19.41 -3.28 -19.38
N GLY A 483 19.89 -2.49 -20.34
CA GLY A 483 19.34 -2.58 -21.68
C GLY A 483 19.97 -1.69 -22.75
N PRO A 484 19.65 -1.97 -24.02
CA PRO A 484 20.11 -1.20 -25.16
C PRO A 484 19.31 0.09 -25.38
N GLY A 485 20.02 1.11 -25.84
CA GLY A 485 19.45 2.33 -26.40
C GLY A 485 20.01 2.61 -27.78
N ALA A 486 19.21 3.23 -28.65
CA ALA A 486 19.61 3.67 -29.97
C ALA A 486 19.03 5.04 -30.30
N PHE A 487 19.72 5.80 -31.14
CA PHE A 487 19.25 7.09 -31.61
C PHE A 487 19.61 7.33 -33.06
N VAL A 488 18.86 8.23 -33.67
CA VAL A 488 19.18 8.89 -34.93
C VAL A 488 18.99 10.39 -34.76
N THR A 489 19.97 11.14 -35.24
CA THR A 489 19.92 12.60 -35.28
C THR A 489 20.12 13.06 -36.73
N TYR A 490 19.30 14.00 -37.17
CA TYR A 490 19.36 14.62 -38.49
C TYR A 490 19.50 16.12 -38.35
N SER A 491 20.50 16.71 -39.00
CA SER A 491 20.71 18.14 -39.06
C SER A 491 20.83 18.58 -40.52
N PRO A 492 19.79 19.18 -41.11
CA PRO A 492 19.85 19.62 -42.50
C PRO A 492 20.87 20.76 -42.66
N GLU A 493 21.76 20.59 -43.64
CA GLU A 493 22.80 21.57 -43.98
C GLU A 493 22.24 23.00 -44.13
N GLY A 494 22.94 23.96 -43.54
CA GLY A 494 22.60 25.38 -43.59
C GLY A 494 21.39 25.81 -42.76
N THR A 495 20.65 24.88 -42.14
CA THR A 495 19.42 25.20 -41.41
C THR A 495 19.62 25.44 -39.91
N ARG A 496 20.64 24.81 -39.32
CA ARG A 496 20.92 24.77 -37.87
C ARG A 496 19.79 24.14 -37.04
N PHE A 497 18.84 23.49 -37.69
CA PHE A 497 17.87 22.63 -37.02
C PHE A 497 18.50 21.27 -36.76
N GLU A 498 18.11 20.66 -35.64
CA GLU A 498 18.43 19.27 -35.34
C GLU A 498 17.15 18.55 -34.93
N PHE A 499 16.92 17.40 -35.55
CA PHE A 499 15.82 16.49 -35.30
C PHE A 499 16.38 15.20 -34.74
N ARG A 500 15.89 14.77 -33.58
CA ARG A 500 16.35 13.55 -32.92
C ARG A 500 15.20 12.62 -32.64
N VAL A 501 15.46 11.33 -32.84
CA VAL A 501 14.64 10.25 -32.32
C VAL A 501 15.54 9.30 -31.54
N SER A 502 15.14 8.96 -30.32
CA SER A 502 15.85 8.03 -29.44
C SER A 502 14.89 6.96 -28.93
N SER A 503 15.34 5.71 -28.87
CA SER A 503 14.59 4.59 -28.29
C SER A 503 15.45 3.86 -27.26
N LEU A 504 14.85 3.47 -26.15
CA LEU A 504 15.47 2.71 -25.08
C LEU A 504 14.57 1.54 -24.69
N TRP A 505 15.16 0.37 -24.47
CA TRP A 505 14.50 -0.75 -23.81
C TRP A 505 15.39 -1.23 -22.66
N GLN A 506 14.82 -1.51 -21.50
CA GLN A 506 15.53 -2.06 -20.35
C GLN A 506 14.75 -3.18 -19.69
N SER A 507 15.49 -4.24 -19.33
CA SER A 507 15.04 -5.25 -18.37
C SER A 507 15.46 -4.79 -16.98
N VAL A 508 14.60 -5.01 -15.99
CA VAL A 508 14.79 -4.54 -14.62
C VAL A 508 14.53 -5.69 -13.65
N ASP A 509 15.52 -5.99 -12.83
CA ASP A 509 15.40 -6.94 -11.72
C ASP A 509 15.06 -6.18 -10.44
N LEU A 510 14.06 -6.66 -9.71
CA LEU A 510 13.51 -6.05 -8.51
C LEU A 510 13.55 -7.03 -7.34
N ASP A 511 14.34 -6.74 -6.32
CA ASP A 511 14.31 -7.42 -5.03
C ASP A 511 13.64 -6.50 -3.99
N LEU A 512 12.46 -6.90 -3.52
CA LEU A 512 11.56 -6.05 -2.74
C LEU A 512 11.34 -6.64 -1.35
N THR A 513 11.59 -5.84 -0.31
CA THR A 513 11.29 -6.16 1.08
C THR A 513 10.31 -5.14 1.65
N ARG A 514 9.07 -5.56 1.90
CA ARG A 514 8.05 -4.72 2.53
C ARG A 514 8.14 -4.85 4.05
N GLY A 515 8.48 -3.74 4.72
CA GLY A 515 8.42 -3.61 6.17
C GLY A 515 7.03 -3.22 6.67
N TYR A 516 6.64 -3.74 7.83
CA TYR A 516 5.39 -3.39 8.49
C TYR A 516 5.45 -3.60 10.01
N MET A 517 4.53 -2.93 10.72
CA MET A 517 4.35 -3.14 12.15
C MET A 517 3.94 -4.58 12.44
N ASN A 518 4.59 -5.21 13.41
CA ASN A 518 4.16 -6.46 14.03
C ASN A 518 4.21 -6.29 15.55
N GLY A 519 3.12 -5.78 16.10
CA GLY A 519 3.07 -5.34 17.49
C GLY A 519 3.77 -3.98 17.65
N ALA A 520 4.64 -3.87 18.66
CA ALA A 520 5.50 -2.71 18.88
C ALA A 520 6.81 -2.79 18.08
N GLY A 521 7.12 -3.97 17.53
CA GLY A 521 8.26 -4.19 16.64
C GLY A 521 7.86 -4.16 15.16
N TYR A 522 8.80 -4.57 14.32
CA TYR A 522 8.62 -4.67 12.87
C TYR A 522 8.77 -6.11 12.41
N ALA A 523 8.11 -6.42 11.30
CA ALA A 523 8.35 -7.62 10.52
C ALA A 523 8.43 -7.26 9.04
N THR A 524 9.01 -8.15 8.25
CA THR A 524 9.17 -7.96 6.81
C THR A 524 8.64 -9.17 6.05
N SER A 525 8.12 -8.90 4.85
CA SER A 525 7.87 -9.90 3.82
C SER A 525 8.64 -9.50 2.57
N SER A 526 9.21 -10.47 1.86
CA SER A 526 10.07 -10.21 0.70
C SER A 526 9.63 -11.01 -0.53
N GLY A 527 9.85 -10.43 -1.70
CA GLY A 527 9.61 -11.07 -2.98
C GLY A 527 10.51 -10.45 -4.05
N SER A 528 10.73 -11.19 -5.13
CA SER A 528 11.42 -10.69 -6.31
C SER A 528 10.48 -10.68 -7.50
N THR A 529 10.72 -9.75 -8.44
CA THR A 529 9.98 -9.65 -9.69
C THR A 529 10.84 -9.03 -10.78
N GLU A 530 10.33 -9.06 -12.00
CA GLU A 530 10.94 -8.41 -13.16
C GLU A 530 10.07 -7.23 -13.60
N ALA A 531 10.71 -6.24 -14.22
CA ALA A 531 10.03 -5.17 -14.90
C ALA A 531 10.70 -4.86 -16.25
N GLU A 532 9.93 -4.27 -17.16
CA GLU A 532 10.39 -3.83 -18.46
C GLU A 532 10.09 -2.35 -18.64
N VAL A 533 11.07 -1.61 -19.15
CA VAL A 533 10.89 -0.22 -19.58
C VAL A 533 11.09 -0.11 -21.08
N PHE A 534 10.17 0.57 -21.76
CA PHE A 534 10.35 1.00 -23.15
C PHE A 534 10.09 2.49 -23.25
N SER A 535 11.01 3.22 -23.87
CA SER A 535 10.95 4.68 -23.96
C SER A 535 11.29 5.14 -25.37
N LEU A 536 10.55 6.12 -25.87
CA LEU A 536 10.74 6.77 -27.17
C LEU A 536 10.72 8.28 -26.97
N SER A 537 11.80 8.96 -27.35
CA SER A 537 11.90 10.42 -27.32
C SER A 537 12.05 10.98 -28.74
N GLY A 538 11.33 12.07 -28.99
CA GLY A 538 11.50 12.92 -30.18
C GLY A 538 11.83 14.34 -29.76
N GLN A 539 12.91 14.91 -30.30
CA GLN A 539 13.34 16.27 -30.00
C GLN A 539 13.58 17.09 -31.27
N VAL A 540 13.18 18.35 -31.23
CA VAL A 540 13.51 19.36 -32.23
C VAL A 540 14.20 20.52 -31.54
N GLN A 541 15.35 20.94 -32.07
CA GLN A 541 16.07 22.10 -31.57
C GLN A 541 16.59 22.95 -32.73
N TRP A 542 16.88 24.21 -32.44
CA TRP A 542 17.47 25.14 -33.38
C TRP A 542 18.56 25.96 -32.71
N THR A 543 19.75 26.03 -33.29
CA THR A 543 20.87 26.79 -32.69
C THR A 543 21.08 28.12 -33.41
N GLY A 544 20.93 29.22 -32.65
CA GLY A 544 21.21 30.59 -33.08
C GLY A 544 22.47 31.14 -32.43
N ASN A 545 23.46 31.53 -33.25
CA ASN A 545 24.66 32.21 -32.76
C ASN A 545 24.32 33.69 -32.50
N ILE A 546 24.47 34.12 -31.25
CA ILE A 546 24.15 35.49 -30.81
C ILE A 546 25.40 36.37 -30.88
N SER A 547 26.55 35.80 -30.53
CA SER A 547 27.86 36.44 -30.64
C SER A 547 28.91 35.40 -31.05
N GLU A 548 30.16 35.82 -31.15
CA GLU A 548 31.29 34.91 -31.34
C GLU A 548 31.45 33.92 -30.18
N THR A 549 30.97 34.25 -28.97
CA THR A 549 31.16 33.44 -27.76
C THR A 549 29.88 32.83 -27.20
N LEU A 550 28.71 33.20 -27.74
CA LEU A 550 27.41 32.79 -27.22
C LEU A 550 26.51 32.23 -28.32
N SER A 551 26.02 31.01 -28.10
CA SER A 551 24.96 30.40 -28.89
C SER A 551 23.77 30.04 -28.02
N LEU A 552 22.57 30.24 -28.57
CA LEU A 552 21.31 29.90 -27.92
C LEU A 552 20.61 28.80 -28.70
N THR A 553 20.17 27.76 -27.99
CA THR A 553 19.50 26.60 -28.56
C THR A 553 18.16 26.38 -27.86
N PRO A 554 17.07 27.02 -28.32
CA PRO A 554 15.72 26.60 -27.95
C PRO A 554 15.46 25.17 -28.44
N PHE A 555 14.74 24.41 -27.62
CA PHE A 555 14.34 23.05 -27.95
C PHE A 555 12.95 22.71 -27.40
N ILE A 556 12.32 21.75 -28.07
CA ILE A 556 11.14 21.04 -27.59
C ILE A 556 11.36 19.55 -27.76
N GLU A 557 10.96 18.79 -26.75
CA GLU A 557 11.10 17.35 -26.67
C GLU A 557 9.79 16.75 -26.17
N TYR A 558 9.46 15.58 -26.70
CA TYR A 558 8.38 14.74 -26.21
C TYR A 558 8.90 13.33 -26.02
N THR A 559 8.71 12.81 -24.80
CA THR A 559 9.10 11.46 -24.42
C THR A 559 7.85 10.69 -24.04
N TRP A 560 7.64 9.56 -24.70
CA TRP A 560 6.64 8.56 -24.33
C TRP A 560 7.35 7.35 -23.75
N GLN A 561 6.88 6.87 -22.60
CA GLN A 561 7.46 5.72 -21.91
C GLN A 561 6.38 4.81 -21.34
N THR A 562 6.65 3.51 -21.39
CA THR A 562 5.89 2.46 -20.71
C THR A 562 6.78 1.72 -19.74
N THR A 563 6.30 1.50 -18.53
CA THR A 563 6.97 0.67 -17.52
C THR A 563 6.00 -0.41 -17.08
N ARG A 564 6.36 -1.68 -17.24
CA ARG A 564 5.55 -2.81 -16.79
C ARG A 564 6.28 -3.53 -15.67
N VAL A 565 5.65 -3.63 -14.51
CA VAL A 565 6.12 -4.46 -13.39
C VAL A 565 5.28 -5.73 -13.35
N ASP A 566 5.93 -6.90 -13.38
CA ASP A 566 5.24 -8.18 -13.35
C ASP A 566 4.69 -8.51 -11.95
N ALA A 567 3.66 -9.38 -11.94
CA ALA A 567 3.02 -9.83 -10.71
C ALA A 567 4.00 -10.65 -9.86
N TYR A 568 3.95 -10.47 -8.54
CA TYR A 568 4.81 -11.21 -7.62
C TYR A 568 4.08 -11.59 -6.34
N THR A 569 4.66 -12.54 -5.60
CA THR A 569 4.13 -12.98 -4.31
C THR A 569 5.25 -12.92 -3.29
N GLU A 570 5.02 -12.19 -2.22
CA GLU A 570 5.93 -12.14 -1.11
C GLU A 570 5.92 -13.45 -0.32
N SER A 571 7.02 -13.67 0.40
CA SER A 571 7.25 -14.77 1.31
C SER A 571 7.83 -14.24 2.62
N GLY A 572 7.75 -15.04 3.68
CA GLY A 572 8.23 -14.63 5.01
C GLY A 572 7.32 -13.60 5.68
N GLY A 573 7.58 -13.38 6.97
CA GLY A 573 6.78 -12.51 7.83
C GLY A 573 5.34 -12.99 8.07
N PRO A 574 4.59 -12.31 8.96
CA PRO A 574 3.24 -12.73 9.32
C PRO A 574 2.13 -12.27 8.37
N PHE A 575 2.39 -11.31 7.47
CA PHE A 575 1.36 -10.77 6.57
C PHE A 575 1.86 -10.66 5.12
N PRO A 576 2.31 -11.76 4.47
CA PRO A 576 2.77 -11.71 3.09
C PRO A 576 1.61 -11.39 2.14
N ALA A 577 1.92 -10.63 1.09
CA ALA A 577 0.99 -10.20 0.06
C ALA A 577 1.38 -10.70 -1.33
N LYS A 578 0.37 -10.88 -2.16
CA LYS A 578 0.49 -11.06 -3.61
C LYS A 578 0.15 -9.74 -4.28
N PHE A 579 0.94 -9.33 -5.26
CA PHE A 579 0.73 -8.13 -6.06
C PHE A 579 0.45 -8.53 -7.51
N ASP A 580 -0.54 -7.88 -8.11
CA ASP A 580 -0.84 -8.05 -9.53
C ASP A 580 0.14 -7.25 -10.40
N SER A 581 0.26 -7.63 -11.67
CA SER A 581 1.05 -6.88 -12.65
C SER A 581 0.44 -5.51 -12.90
N ARG A 582 1.29 -4.50 -13.14
CA ARG A 582 0.87 -3.11 -13.39
C ARG A 582 1.69 -2.49 -14.51
N GLU A 583 1.07 -1.59 -15.26
CA GLU A 583 1.68 -0.89 -16.39
C GLU A 583 1.48 0.61 -16.23
N GLU A 584 2.59 1.32 -16.13
CA GLU A 584 2.69 2.77 -15.95
C GLU A 584 3.04 3.45 -17.26
N TYR A 585 2.41 4.60 -17.51
CA TYR A 585 2.67 5.42 -18.67
C TYR A 585 3.26 6.75 -18.24
N SER A 586 4.23 7.24 -18.99
CA SER A 586 4.71 8.61 -18.83
C SER A 586 4.79 9.30 -20.18
N ASN A 587 4.09 10.43 -20.27
CA ASN A 587 4.10 11.31 -21.42
C ASN A 587 4.64 12.68 -21.00
N LEU A 588 5.91 12.92 -21.31
CA LEU A 588 6.64 14.09 -20.86
C LEU A 588 6.91 15.04 -22.03
N ILE A 589 6.44 16.28 -21.91
CA ILE A 589 6.81 17.38 -22.79
C ILE A 589 7.87 18.20 -22.07
N ARG A 590 8.98 18.49 -22.75
CA ARG A 590 10.05 19.33 -22.23
C ARG A 590 10.36 20.44 -23.22
N THR A 591 10.25 21.68 -22.79
CA THR A 591 10.60 22.85 -23.60
C THR A 591 11.65 23.67 -22.86
N GLY A 592 12.69 24.08 -23.56
CA GLY A 592 13.78 24.77 -22.86
C GLY A 592 14.67 25.58 -23.77
N LEU A 593 15.65 26.19 -23.12
CA LEU A 593 16.70 26.97 -23.73
C LEU A 593 18.04 26.50 -23.16
N ARG A 594 18.95 26.15 -24.06
CA ARG A 594 20.36 25.93 -23.75
C ARG A 594 21.16 27.13 -24.23
N ALA A 595 22.08 27.62 -23.41
CA ALA A 595 23.06 28.62 -23.78
C ALA A 595 24.45 27.99 -23.73
N ASP A 596 25.14 27.93 -24.86
CA ASP A 596 26.53 27.51 -24.96
C ASP A 596 27.43 28.75 -24.94
N VAL A 597 28.40 28.76 -24.02
CA VAL A 597 29.34 29.86 -23.80
C VAL A 597 30.76 29.35 -23.99
N ALA A 598 31.47 29.95 -24.94
CA ALA A 598 32.88 29.70 -25.19
C ALA A 598 33.73 30.69 -24.37
N LEU A 599 34.35 30.19 -23.30
CA LEU A 599 35.13 31.02 -22.36
C LEU A 599 36.63 31.01 -22.69
N ILE A 600 37.18 29.83 -23.02
CA ILE A 600 38.62 29.60 -23.23
C ILE A 600 38.80 28.52 -24.30
N ASP A 601 39.88 28.57 -25.08
CA ASP A 601 40.28 27.48 -25.99
C ASP A 601 40.29 26.13 -25.25
N LYS A 602 39.64 25.12 -25.83
CA LYS A 602 39.46 23.75 -25.31
C LYS A 602 38.48 23.57 -24.14
N LEU A 603 37.77 24.62 -23.71
CA LEU A 603 36.72 24.54 -22.69
C LEU A 603 35.40 25.06 -23.24
N ASP A 604 34.47 24.15 -23.45
CA ASP A 604 33.08 24.47 -23.78
C ASP A 604 32.24 24.41 -22.51
N THR A 605 31.45 25.45 -22.26
CA THR A 605 30.51 25.48 -21.12
C THR A 605 29.10 25.72 -21.61
N TRP A 606 28.12 25.19 -20.89
CA TRP A 606 26.72 25.44 -21.19
C TRP A 606 25.90 25.54 -19.92
N VAL A 607 24.80 26.26 -20.03
CA VAL A 607 23.71 26.29 -19.05
C VAL A 607 22.40 25.95 -19.75
N TRP A 608 21.46 25.37 -19.03
CA TRP A 608 20.13 25.14 -19.55
C TRP A 608 19.06 25.47 -18.51
N GLY A 609 17.90 25.83 -19.02
CA GLY A 609 16.65 25.88 -18.28
C GLY A 609 15.55 25.27 -19.14
N ALA A 610 14.72 24.41 -18.55
CA ALA A 610 13.58 23.80 -19.21
C ALA A 610 12.38 23.76 -18.29
N TRP A 611 11.20 23.91 -18.86
CA TRP A 611 9.94 23.52 -18.23
C TRP A 611 9.56 22.14 -18.73
N ASN A 612 9.14 21.30 -17.79
CA ASN A 612 8.66 19.97 -18.00
C ASN A 612 7.17 19.91 -17.68
N HIS A 613 6.43 19.21 -18.52
CA HIS A 613 5.01 18.96 -18.35
C HIS A 613 4.70 17.49 -18.61
N ARG A 614 4.30 16.78 -17.57
CA ARG A 614 3.78 15.41 -17.65
C ARG A 614 2.27 15.44 -17.86
N LEU A 615 1.77 14.67 -18.81
CA LEU A 615 0.33 14.66 -19.14
C LEU A 615 -0.52 13.92 -18.11
N GLU A 616 0.08 12.95 -17.42
CA GLU A 616 -0.56 12.21 -16.34
C GLU A 616 -0.71 13.08 -15.08
N ASP A 617 -1.84 12.97 -14.40
CA ASP A 617 -2.14 13.65 -13.11
C ASP A 617 -2.15 12.68 -11.92
N SER A 618 -2.02 11.38 -12.19
CA SER A 618 -1.86 10.32 -11.19
C SER A 618 -1.01 9.18 -11.72
N SER A 619 -0.33 8.46 -10.83
CA SER A 619 0.35 7.22 -11.16
C SER A 619 -0.62 6.06 -11.43
N THR A 620 -0.10 4.90 -11.80
CA THR A 620 -0.91 3.70 -11.96
C THR A 620 -1.26 3.10 -10.59
N GLY A 621 -2.53 2.70 -10.44
CA GLY A 621 -3.00 2.03 -9.23
C GLY A 621 -2.34 0.67 -8.98
N MET A 622 -2.49 0.16 -7.76
CA MET A 622 -1.91 -1.11 -7.35
C MET A 622 -3.00 -2.04 -6.82
N SER A 623 -2.97 -3.31 -7.23
CA SER A 623 -3.89 -4.33 -6.72
C SER A 623 -3.15 -5.61 -6.32
N GLY A 624 -3.84 -6.43 -5.51
CA GLY A 624 -3.29 -7.67 -5.03
C GLY A 624 -4.15 -8.29 -3.93
N SER A 625 -3.54 -9.13 -3.09
CA SER A 625 -4.19 -9.71 -1.91
C SER A 625 -3.20 -10.00 -0.79
N ALA A 626 -3.54 -9.66 0.45
CA ALA A 626 -2.80 -10.03 1.65
C ALA A 626 -3.33 -11.34 2.24
N THR A 627 -2.43 -12.23 2.64
CA THR A 627 -2.78 -13.56 3.15
C THR A 627 -3.65 -13.46 4.42
N GLY A 628 -4.81 -14.12 4.41
CA GLY A 628 -5.79 -14.11 5.51
C GLY A 628 -6.61 -12.83 5.65
N ILE A 629 -6.35 -11.81 4.82
CA ILE A 629 -6.91 -10.47 4.98
C ILE A 629 -7.58 -9.96 3.70
N GLY A 630 -7.24 -10.56 2.56
CA GLY A 630 -7.96 -10.43 1.30
C GLY A 630 -7.38 -9.47 0.29
N ALA A 631 -8.17 -9.24 -0.76
CA ALA A 631 -7.77 -8.38 -1.86
C ALA A 631 -7.52 -6.94 -1.39
N PHE A 632 -6.66 -6.22 -2.10
CA PHE A 632 -6.47 -4.77 -2.04
C PHE A 632 -6.45 -4.17 -3.44
N ALA A 633 -6.90 -2.94 -3.56
CA ALA A 633 -6.90 -2.17 -4.80
C ALA A 633 -6.85 -0.68 -4.44
N TYR A 634 -5.67 -0.10 -4.58
CA TYR A 634 -5.40 1.29 -4.30
C TYR A 634 -5.35 2.08 -5.60
N PRO A 635 -5.99 3.26 -5.65
CA PRO A 635 -5.81 4.16 -6.77
C PRO A 635 -4.36 4.65 -6.82
N GLY A 636 -3.94 5.13 -7.99
CA GLY A 636 -2.67 5.81 -8.12
C GLY A 636 -2.59 7.05 -7.23
N ALA A 637 -1.38 7.40 -6.81
CA ALA A 637 -1.14 8.64 -6.09
C ALA A 637 -1.18 9.81 -7.09
N PRO A 638 -1.67 11.00 -6.67
CA PRO A 638 -1.46 12.23 -7.43
C PRO A 638 0.04 12.43 -7.72
N ILE A 639 0.35 12.92 -8.92
CA ILE A 639 1.73 13.24 -9.31
C ILE A 639 1.81 14.70 -9.76
N ASP A 640 2.98 15.30 -9.58
CA ASP A 640 3.23 16.66 -10.04
C ASP A 640 3.39 16.66 -11.55
N GLN A 641 2.58 17.50 -12.19
CA GLN A 641 2.56 17.60 -13.65
C GLN A 641 3.64 18.55 -14.18
N ASP A 642 4.09 19.50 -13.37
CA ASP A 642 4.91 20.62 -13.83
C ASP A 642 6.13 20.82 -12.95
N TRP A 643 7.31 20.89 -13.56
CA TRP A 643 8.52 21.28 -12.85
C TRP A 643 9.52 21.98 -13.77
N ALA A 644 10.50 22.65 -13.18
CA ALA A 644 11.61 23.26 -13.91
C ALA A 644 12.88 22.42 -13.76
N ASP A 645 13.58 22.17 -14.86
CA ASP A 645 14.96 21.68 -14.83
C ASP A 645 15.92 22.83 -15.11
N VAL A 646 16.95 22.98 -14.28
CA VAL A 646 18.04 23.92 -14.54
C VAL A 646 19.38 23.23 -14.34
N GLY A 647 20.40 23.68 -15.05
CA GLY A 647 21.73 23.15 -14.80
C GLY A 647 22.83 23.79 -15.59
N VAL A 648 24.03 23.30 -15.31
CA VAL A 648 25.29 23.76 -15.88
C VAL A 648 26.15 22.56 -16.25
N GLY A 649 26.92 22.70 -17.32
CA GLY A 649 27.92 21.70 -17.67
C GLY A 649 29.13 22.31 -18.35
N ALA A 650 30.18 21.50 -18.39
CA ALA A 650 31.45 21.84 -19.00
C ALA A 650 32.02 20.61 -19.72
N ALA A 651 32.72 20.84 -20.83
CA ALA A 651 33.45 19.84 -21.56
C ALA A 651 34.85 20.33 -21.90
N TRP A 652 35.84 19.47 -21.68
CA TRP A 652 37.26 19.73 -21.90
C TRP A 652 37.81 18.82 -22.99
N SER A 653 38.50 19.41 -23.97
CA SER A 653 39.35 18.66 -24.89
C SER A 653 40.68 18.31 -24.22
N ILE A 654 40.85 17.05 -23.82
CA ILE A 654 42.08 16.53 -23.21
C ILE A 654 43.15 16.34 -24.29
N THR A 655 42.75 15.74 -25.42
CA THR A 655 43.56 15.62 -26.65
C THR A 655 42.68 15.90 -27.86
N ASP A 656 43.25 15.90 -29.06
CA ASP A 656 42.48 16.08 -30.30
C ASP A 656 41.43 14.97 -30.53
N ARG A 657 41.56 13.83 -29.83
CA ARG A 657 40.65 12.69 -29.93
C ARG A 657 39.94 12.33 -28.64
N LEU A 658 40.24 12.99 -27.52
CA LEU A 658 39.69 12.64 -26.21
C LEU A 658 39.11 13.87 -25.54
N SER A 659 37.84 13.81 -25.17
CA SER A 659 37.19 14.82 -24.35
C SER A 659 36.57 14.22 -23.08
N ALA A 660 36.47 15.05 -22.06
CA ALA A 660 35.73 14.76 -20.84
C ALA A 660 34.63 15.80 -20.64
N SER A 661 33.52 15.41 -20.05
CA SER A 661 32.43 16.31 -19.70
C SER A 661 31.95 16.10 -18.28
N THR A 662 31.39 17.15 -17.69
CA THR A 662 30.62 17.07 -16.46
C THR A 662 29.39 17.96 -16.53
N SER A 663 28.35 17.60 -15.79
CA SER A 663 27.19 18.46 -15.63
C SER A 663 26.55 18.27 -14.27
N LEU A 664 25.94 19.34 -13.77
CA LEU A 664 25.12 19.36 -12.58
C LEU A 664 23.74 19.91 -12.96
N GLY A 665 22.70 19.12 -12.69
CA GLY A 665 21.30 19.47 -12.94
C GLY A 665 20.47 19.42 -11.67
N PHE A 666 19.45 20.27 -11.62
CA PHE A 666 18.49 20.37 -10.54
C PHE A 666 17.06 20.37 -11.10
N ALA A 667 16.19 19.56 -10.51
CA ALA A 667 14.75 19.66 -10.68
C ALA A 667 14.17 20.55 -9.57
N VAL A 668 13.25 21.45 -9.91
CA VAL A 668 12.65 22.42 -8.97
C VAL A 668 11.14 22.41 -9.15
N GLY A 669 10.43 22.17 -8.04
CA GLY A 669 8.96 22.19 -7.98
C GLY A 669 8.29 20.85 -8.31
N CYS A 670 9.01 19.73 -8.15
CA CYS A 670 8.47 18.38 -8.22
C CYS A 670 8.70 17.73 -6.86
N ASP A 671 7.64 17.63 -6.05
CA ASP A 671 7.69 17.20 -4.65
C ASP A 671 7.23 15.71 -4.52
N ASP A 672 6.94 15.03 -5.64
CA ASP A 672 6.37 13.68 -5.69
C ASP A 672 7.42 12.54 -5.74
N ASN A 673 8.71 12.87 -5.68
CA ASN A 673 9.86 11.95 -5.78
C ASN A 673 9.95 11.11 -7.09
N SER A 674 9.11 11.42 -8.09
CA SER A 674 9.12 10.75 -9.39
C SER A 674 10.26 11.24 -10.29
N VAL A 675 10.99 12.28 -9.88
CA VAL A 675 12.14 12.87 -10.56
C VAL A 675 13.30 12.99 -9.56
N SER A 676 14.54 12.96 -10.02
CA SER A 676 15.69 13.22 -9.16
C SER A 676 15.97 14.70 -8.97
N ASP A 677 16.01 15.14 -7.71
CA ASP A 677 16.22 16.54 -7.33
C ASP A 677 17.57 17.07 -7.81
N THR A 678 18.62 16.26 -7.65
CA THR A 678 19.98 16.62 -8.06
C THR A 678 20.61 15.48 -8.85
N THR A 679 21.20 15.82 -9.99
CA THR A 679 21.93 14.88 -10.84
C THR A 679 23.33 15.41 -11.14
N LEU A 680 24.34 14.63 -10.76
CA LEU A 680 25.74 14.85 -11.15
C LEU A 680 26.12 13.86 -12.23
N SER A 681 26.72 14.35 -13.30
CA SER A 681 27.14 13.52 -14.43
C SER A 681 28.59 13.76 -14.82
N ALA A 682 29.22 12.70 -15.30
CA ALA A 682 30.53 12.74 -15.91
C ALA A 682 30.54 11.87 -17.17
N GLY A 683 31.26 12.30 -18.19
CA GLY A 683 31.36 11.58 -19.45
C GLY A 683 32.76 11.64 -20.06
N LEU A 684 33.05 10.66 -20.91
CA LEU A 684 34.23 10.60 -21.75
C LEU A 684 33.80 10.32 -23.18
N SER A 685 34.47 10.96 -24.14
CA SER A 685 34.29 10.67 -25.56
C SER A 685 35.65 10.52 -26.23
N TYR A 686 35.81 9.46 -27.02
CA TYR A 686 37.02 9.15 -27.75
C TYR A 686 36.74 8.95 -29.25
N GLN A 687 37.38 9.75 -30.08
CA GLN A 687 37.30 9.62 -31.53
C GLN A 687 38.18 8.46 -32.01
N LEU A 688 37.55 7.41 -32.53
CA LEU A 688 38.19 6.21 -33.07
C LEU A 688 38.66 6.42 -34.51
N TRP A 689 37.87 7.13 -35.32
CA TRP A 689 38.14 7.39 -36.74
C TRP A 689 37.71 8.80 -37.11
#